data_AF-A0A3Q7HX54-F1
#
_entry.id   AF-A0A3Q7HX54-F1
#
_cell.length_a   1.000
_cell.length_b   1.000
_cell.length_c   1.000
_cell.angle_alpha   90.00
_cell.angle_beta   90.00
_cell.angle_gamma   90.00
#
_symmetry.space_group_name_H-M   'P 1'
#
loop_
_entity.id
_entity.type
_entity.pdbx_description
1 polymer ?
#
loop_
_entity_poly.entity_id
_entity_poly.type
_entity_poly.pdbx_seq_one_letter_code
_entity_poly.pdbx_strand_id
1 'polypeptide(L)'
;MANLCFFLPIFSSFVFLLLCNGVSGDYLLGINYGTVADNLPPPTQVAAFIRDHTTLNKIKIFDANPEIIRAFADTGIWVTVTVSNGDIWSVSKPTAAQWWVEQNVVPFYPRTRIDRICVGNEVVATGDKNLIGHLVPAMRAIHEALLAAGINDIQVSTPHSLGILSRSEPPSSGLFRRVYDRVIFAPMLEFHRETKSPFMICPYPFFGFNDATLDYALFKPNNGVYDKATGMNYTNMFDAQIDAVYSAMKALGYADVDIVVAETGWPSAGDPNQPGVSLENAISYNVNLVKHVNSGVGTPLMPNRTFETYVFSLFNEDLKPSTSERNFGLFRPDFSPVYDVGILRNTQALSPPAMAPEVSKKWCVPKTDASDAALQSNLDFVCSSGIVDCQPIKDGGPCFEPNTVRAHAAYAMNAYYQANGGKDLDCNFINTGVVMKNVNMMLKVANEVGSSSQTLDQSTFWYCPILVCDALNYNKSISYRRRDISQHFNRFQHVTNSLDTPINFTLSGPFSLGRNLHQLGKLPHRSLQKLSHEYGDFIFLQLGSIPTLLVSSADVAKEIFRVHDVAFAGRPPLYAAKRLSYNCCNVSFAPYGNYWREARKILALELLSAKRVESFSSIRDEEVSRLIQEIGNSLNSSINISALALTLSNNVVCRVAFGKGSDDESGYDNGGKKFHEILYDTQELLGEFNIADYFPKMAWINKFNGLDERLEKNFRELDKYYDKVIEDHVDSRNWIKEKDDEDLVDVLLRIQKDPNQDIPLQDSHIKGLLAVSIFAFRV
;
A
#
# COMPACT_ATOMS: atom_id res chain seq x y z
N MET A 1 20.96 80.68 -26.79
CA MET A 1 22.08 79.93 -27.38
C MET A 1 21.97 78.52 -26.82
N ALA A 2 21.32 77.64 -27.56
CA ALA A 2 21.94 76.74 -28.53
C ALA A 2 22.67 75.59 -27.82
N ASN A 3 22.11 74.39 -28.02
CA ASN A 3 22.66 73.02 -27.95
C ASN A 3 24.10 72.84 -27.43
N LEU A 4 24.30 71.75 -26.64
CA LEU A 4 25.47 71.32 -25.86
C LEU A 4 25.44 71.92 -24.43
N CYS A 5 24.89 71.26 -23.41
CA CYS A 5 25.48 70.06 -22.82
C CYS A 5 24.49 68.88 -22.78
N PHE A 6 24.20 68.33 -23.96
CA PHE A 6 24.06 66.88 -24.09
C PHE A 6 25.29 66.19 -23.44
N PHE A 7 25.09 65.01 -22.87
CA PHE A 7 26.18 64.08 -22.51
C PHE A 7 26.91 64.21 -21.15
N LEU A 8 26.20 64.58 -20.08
CA LEU A 8 26.46 64.03 -18.72
C LEU A 8 25.31 63.13 -18.24
N PRO A 9 24.69 62.30 -19.11
CA PRO A 9 23.50 61.52 -18.83
C PRO A 9 23.99 60.18 -18.22
N ILE A 10 23.14 59.16 -18.16
CA ILE A 10 23.56 57.75 -18.01
C ILE A 10 24.06 57.37 -16.60
N PHE A 11 24.78 58.25 -15.88
CA PHE A 11 25.50 57.87 -14.68
C PHE A 11 24.63 57.80 -13.41
N SER A 12 23.58 58.63 -13.32
CA SER A 12 22.73 58.69 -12.11
C SER A 12 21.44 57.87 -12.22
N SER A 13 21.05 57.43 -13.43
CA SER A 13 19.72 56.82 -13.66
C SER A 13 19.75 55.30 -13.93
N PHE A 14 20.91 54.65 -13.97
CA PHE A 14 21.01 53.19 -14.15
C PHE A 14 22.04 52.50 -13.24
N VAL A 15 22.81 53.24 -12.43
CA VAL A 15 23.54 52.70 -11.26
C VAL A 15 22.60 52.01 -10.26
N PHE A 16 21.31 52.32 -10.32
CA PHE A 16 20.29 51.72 -9.45
C PHE A 16 19.41 50.68 -10.14
N LEU A 17 19.51 50.53 -11.47
CA LEU A 17 18.98 49.35 -12.15
C LEU A 17 19.95 48.20 -11.89
N LEU A 18 19.71 47.57 -10.74
CA LEU A 18 19.73 46.12 -10.64
C LEU A 18 21.09 45.47 -10.95
N LEU A 19 22.19 46.16 -10.61
CA LEU A 19 23.52 45.56 -10.48
C LEU A 19 23.63 44.51 -9.37
N CYS A 20 22.50 44.04 -8.83
CA CYS A 20 22.34 42.80 -8.08
C CYS A 20 20.97 42.18 -8.39
N ASN A 21 20.61 41.96 -9.66
CA ASN A 21 19.78 40.79 -9.97
C ASN A 21 20.62 39.58 -9.58
N GLY A 22 20.44 39.15 -8.34
CA GLY A 22 20.98 37.88 -7.86
C GLY A 22 20.62 36.83 -8.89
N VAL A 23 21.64 36.13 -9.39
CA VAL A 23 21.46 34.89 -10.13
C VAL A 23 20.59 34.00 -9.25
N SER A 24 19.30 33.89 -9.59
CA SER A 24 18.45 32.85 -9.05
C SER A 24 18.99 31.55 -9.62
N GLY A 25 19.88 30.89 -8.87
CA GLY A 25 20.37 29.57 -9.24
C GLY A 25 19.17 28.65 -9.40
N ASP A 26 19.02 28.05 -10.59
CA ASP A 26 17.93 27.14 -10.88
C ASP A 26 17.92 26.01 -9.86
N TYR A 27 16.78 25.86 -9.19
CA TYR A 27 16.60 24.99 -8.05
C TYR A 27 16.19 23.59 -8.52
N LEU A 28 17.17 22.73 -8.75
CA LEU A 28 16.96 21.45 -9.43
C LEU A 28 16.58 20.29 -8.48
N LEU A 29 16.85 20.41 -7.18
CA LEU A 29 16.67 19.31 -6.24
C LEU A 29 15.56 19.59 -5.22
N GLY A 30 14.51 18.78 -5.26
CA GLY A 30 13.47 18.70 -4.24
C GLY A 30 13.53 17.39 -3.47
N ILE A 31 12.65 17.24 -2.47
CA ILE A 31 12.51 15.99 -1.72
C ILE A 31 11.04 15.64 -1.46
N ASN A 32 10.71 14.36 -1.53
CA ASN A 32 9.40 13.87 -1.14
C ASN A 32 9.30 13.81 0.39
N TYR A 33 8.36 14.56 0.97
CA TYR A 33 8.04 14.50 2.39
C TYR A 33 6.84 13.56 2.60
N GLY A 34 7.16 12.26 2.69
CA GLY A 34 6.21 11.20 3.00
C GLY A 34 5.89 11.16 4.50
N THR A 35 4.65 10.77 4.82
CA THR A 35 4.10 10.79 6.19
C THR A 35 3.44 9.46 6.55
N VAL A 36 3.78 8.36 5.88
CA VAL A 36 3.30 7.02 6.24
C VAL A 36 4.16 6.47 7.39
N ALA A 37 4.09 7.15 8.53
CA ALA A 37 4.83 6.84 9.76
C ALA A 37 4.16 7.46 10.99
N ASP A 38 4.37 6.87 12.17
CA ASP A 38 3.84 7.38 13.46
C ASP A 38 4.91 8.01 14.36
N ASN A 39 6.17 8.00 13.92
CA ASN A 39 7.32 8.45 14.70
C ASN A 39 7.99 9.74 14.17
N LEU A 40 7.38 10.41 13.19
CA LEU A 40 7.97 11.58 12.54
C LEU A 40 7.91 12.85 13.41
N PRO A 41 8.87 13.78 13.26
CA PRO A 41 8.82 15.08 13.92
C PRO A 41 7.62 15.93 13.49
N PRO A 42 7.20 16.89 14.33
CA PRO A 42 6.21 17.89 13.95
C PRO A 42 6.63 18.65 12.67
N PRO A 43 5.69 18.97 11.76
CA PRO A 43 6.01 19.62 10.48
C PRO A 43 6.77 20.95 10.61
N THR A 44 6.58 21.69 11.70
CA THR A 44 7.33 22.93 11.98
C THR A 44 8.81 22.69 12.23
N GLN A 45 9.16 21.58 12.90
CA GLN A 45 10.55 21.19 13.09
C GLN A 45 11.16 20.71 11.77
N VAL A 46 10.39 19.97 10.97
CA VAL A 46 10.83 19.54 9.63
C VAL A 46 11.11 20.73 8.72
N ALA A 47 10.20 21.71 8.68
CA ALA A 47 10.38 22.93 7.89
C ALA A 47 11.62 23.73 8.34
N ALA A 48 11.85 23.87 9.65
CA ALA A 48 13.05 24.49 10.19
C ALA A 48 14.31 23.69 9.83
N PHE A 49 14.27 22.36 9.96
CA PHE A 49 15.39 21.48 9.61
C PHE A 49 15.81 21.65 8.14
N ILE A 50 14.85 21.57 7.21
CA ILE A 50 15.12 21.75 5.78
C ILE A 50 15.71 23.14 5.52
N ARG A 51 15.09 24.19 6.08
CA ARG A 51 15.51 25.59 5.88
C ARG A 51 16.92 25.86 6.40
N ASP A 52 17.24 25.36 7.59
CA ASP A 52 18.44 25.77 8.34
C ASP A 52 19.61 24.82 8.11
N HIS A 53 19.34 23.53 7.90
CA HIS A 53 20.36 22.48 7.87
C HIS A 53 20.55 21.83 6.51
N THR A 54 19.74 22.15 5.49
CA THR A 54 19.87 21.52 4.15
C THR A 54 19.96 22.54 3.02
N THR A 55 20.51 22.15 1.88
CA THR A 55 20.49 22.93 0.64
C THR A 55 19.18 22.77 -0.13
N LEU A 56 18.28 21.89 0.32
CA LEU A 56 16.97 21.70 -0.27
C LEU A 56 16.11 22.94 -0.07
N ASN A 57 15.29 23.23 -1.08
CA ASN A 57 14.40 24.38 -1.05
C ASN A 57 13.03 24.07 -1.65
N LYS A 58 12.72 22.79 -1.86
CA LYS A 58 11.48 22.33 -2.47
C LYS A 58 11.08 20.97 -1.89
N ILE A 59 9.81 20.84 -1.53
CA ILE A 59 9.22 19.60 -1.04
C ILE A 59 7.99 19.21 -1.86
N LYS A 60 7.74 17.92 -2.00
CA LYS A 60 6.48 17.36 -2.51
C LYS A 60 5.82 16.56 -1.39
N ILE A 61 4.54 16.85 -1.12
CA ILE A 61 3.69 16.06 -0.22
C ILE A 61 2.61 15.32 -1.01
N PHE A 62 2.14 14.21 -0.46
CA PHE A 62 1.23 13.26 -1.13
C PHE A 62 -0.25 13.53 -0.86
N ASP A 63 -0.54 14.62 -0.16
CA ASP A 63 -1.87 15.11 0.13
C ASP A 63 -1.88 16.65 0.19
N ALA A 64 -2.93 17.22 0.80
CA ALA A 64 -3.03 18.64 1.10
C ALA A 64 -3.13 18.89 2.62
N ASN A 65 -2.26 18.24 3.41
CA ASN A 65 -2.28 18.37 4.86
C ASN A 65 -2.07 19.84 5.30
N PRO A 66 -3.07 20.48 5.94
CA PRO A 66 -3.01 21.90 6.28
C PRO A 66 -1.98 22.23 7.36
N GLU A 67 -1.59 21.27 8.20
CA GLU A 67 -0.54 21.47 9.20
C GLU A 67 0.83 21.55 8.54
N ILE A 68 1.10 20.69 7.56
CA ILE A 68 2.34 20.72 6.78
C ILE A 68 2.39 21.99 5.95
N ILE A 69 1.36 22.28 5.15
CA ILE A 69 1.36 23.48 4.29
C ILE A 69 1.58 24.75 5.14
N ARG A 70 0.94 24.85 6.32
CA ARG A 70 1.14 25.99 7.24
C ARG A 70 2.54 26.04 7.84
N ALA A 71 3.15 24.90 8.16
CA ALA A 71 4.49 24.87 8.74
C ALA A 71 5.57 25.43 7.80
N PHE A 72 5.33 25.39 6.49
CA PHE A 72 6.24 25.93 5.48
C PHE A 72 6.00 27.41 5.13
N ALA A 73 5.02 28.07 5.78
CA ALA A 73 4.76 29.50 5.59
C ALA A 73 6.00 30.35 5.94
N ASP A 74 6.34 31.29 5.06
CA ASP A 74 7.45 32.24 5.20
C ASP A 74 8.85 31.59 5.36
N THR A 75 8.99 30.29 5.06
CA THR A 75 10.28 29.57 5.11
C THR A 75 11.13 29.79 3.86
N GLY A 76 10.52 30.23 2.76
CA GLY A 76 11.16 30.36 1.45
C GLY A 76 11.24 29.05 0.64
N ILE A 77 10.85 27.91 1.24
CA ILE A 77 10.82 26.59 0.61
C ILE A 77 9.53 26.44 -0.20
N TRP A 78 9.65 25.93 -1.44
CA TRP A 78 8.54 25.64 -2.33
C TRP A 78 7.83 24.33 -1.94
N VAL A 79 6.50 24.30 -2.06
CA VAL A 79 5.67 23.15 -1.68
C VAL A 79 4.81 22.71 -2.86
N THR A 80 5.04 21.51 -3.36
CA THR A 80 4.12 20.81 -4.26
C THR A 80 3.12 20.00 -3.42
N VAL A 81 1.83 20.23 -3.63
CA VAL A 81 0.73 19.54 -2.92
C VAL A 81 0.01 18.57 -3.85
N THR A 82 -0.65 17.56 -3.31
CA THR A 82 -1.30 16.51 -4.13
C THR A 82 -2.78 16.38 -3.81
N VAL A 83 -3.63 16.41 -4.84
CA VAL A 83 -5.02 15.95 -4.77
C VAL A 83 -5.00 14.43 -4.62
N SER A 84 -5.66 13.88 -3.60
CA SER A 84 -5.74 12.43 -3.40
C SER A 84 -6.35 11.72 -4.61
N ASN A 85 -5.89 10.50 -4.93
CA ASN A 85 -6.46 9.69 -6.01
C ASN A 85 -7.99 9.53 -5.87
N GLY A 86 -8.50 9.40 -4.63
CA GLY A 86 -9.93 9.28 -4.36
C GLY A 86 -10.76 10.54 -4.68
N ASP A 87 -10.12 11.70 -4.77
CA ASP A 87 -10.80 12.97 -5.02
C ASP A 87 -10.88 13.34 -6.51
N ILE A 88 -10.14 12.65 -7.38
CA ILE A 88 -10.02 12.97 -8.82
C ILE A 88 -11.38 13.12 -9.50
N TRP A 89 -12.29 12.17 -9.26
CA TRP A 89 -13.64 12.23 -9.83
C TRP A 89 -14.46 13.41 -9.31
N SER A 90 -14.25 13.80 -8.04
CA SER A 90 -14.95 14.95 -7.47
C SER A 90 -14.41 16.24 -8.08
N VAL A 91 -13.09 16.43 -8.08
CA VAL A 91 -12.43 17.64 -8.57
C VAL A 91 -12.46 17.77 -10.10
N SER A 92 -12.86 16.74 -10.84
CA SER A 92 -13.17 16.88 -12.28
C SER A 92 -14.37 17.77 -12.56
N LYS A 93 -15.14 18.16 -11.53
CA LYS A 93 -16.28 19.08 -11.63
C LYS A 93 -15.84 20.48 -11.22
N PRO A 94 -16.12 21.52 -12.03
CA PRO A 94 -15.64 22.88 -11.77
C PRO A 94 -15.95 23.42 -10.36
N THR A 95 -17.16 23.21 -9.85
CA THR A 95 -17.56 23.69 -8.52
C THR A 95 -16.82 22.98 -7.38
N ALA A 96 -16.54 21.68 -7.53
CA ALA A 96 -15.78 20.94 -6.54
C ALA A 96 -14.28 21.28 -6.62
N ALA A 97 -13.74 21.54 -7.81
CA ALA A 97 -12.38 22.04 -7.99
C ALA A 97 -12.17 23.41 -7.34
N GLN A 98 -13.10 24.35 -7.56
CA GLN A 98 -13.12 25.66 -6.90
C GLN A 98 -13.09 25.51 -5.39
N TRP A 99 -13.99 24.68 -4.84
CA TRP A 99 -14.02 24.42 -3.41
C TRP A 99 -12.71 23.79 -2.92
N TRP A 100 -12.12 22.86 -3.66
CA TRP A 100 -10.85 22.25 -3.29
C TRP A 100 -9.73 23.29 -3.22
N VAL A 101 -9.63 24.19 -4.21
CA VAL A 101 -8.63 25.29 -4.22
C VAL A 101 -8.87 26.28 -3.07
N GLU A 102 -10.13 26.67 -2.83
CA GLU A 102 -10.51 27.58 -1.73
C GLU A 102 -10.17 27.00 -0.35
N GLN A 103 -10.23 25.69 -0.17
CA GLN A 103 -9.95 25.05 1.13
C GLN A 103 -8.48 24.71 1.32
N ASN A 104 -7.78 24.30 0.26
CA ASN A 104 -6.46 23.69 0.38
C ASN A 104 -5.30 24.58 -0.10
N VAL A 105 -5.59 25.65 -0.87
CA VAL A 105 -4.57 26.52 -1.46
C VAL A 105 -4.72 27.96 -0.97
N VAL A 106 -5.90 28.56 -1.18
CA VAL A 106 -6.18 29.98 -0.86
C VAL A 106 -5.82 30.36 0.59
N PRO A 107 -6.08 29.55 1.63
CA PRO A 107 -5.78 29.94 3.01
C PRO A 107 -4.27 30.04 3.33
N PHE A 108 -3.43 29.45 2.49
CA PHE A 108 -1.98 29.35 2.71
C PHE A 108 -1.18 30.21 1.73
N TYR A 109 -1.70 30.45 0.52
CA TYR A 109 -1.08 31.26 -0.50
C TYR A 109 -1.27 32.78 -0.21
N PRO A 110 -0.24 33.63 -0.37
CA PRO A 110 1.12 33.33 -0.84
C PRO A 110 2.16 33.10 0.27
N ARG A 111 1.75 33.06 1.55
CA ARG A 111 2.70 32.90 2.68
C ARG A 111 3.46 31.58 2.58
N THR A 112 2.77 30.49 2.25
CA THR A 112 3.41 29.26 1.80
C THR A 112 3.59 29.32 0.29
N ARG A 113 4.83 29.10 -0.16
CA ARG A 113 5.18 29.12 -1.59
C ARG A 113 4.75 27.81 -2.27
N ILE A 114 3.46 27.69 -2.55
CA ILE A 114 2.96 26.56 -3.33
C ILE A 114 3.33 26.79 -4.79
N ASP A 115 4.10 25.88 -5.41
CA ASP A 115 4.52 25.99 -6.82
C ASP A 115 3.68 25.12 -7.75
N ARG A 116 3.19 23.99 -7.24
CA ARG A 116 2.50 23.00 -8.06
C ARG A 116 1.42 22.22 -7.30
N ILE A 117 0.37 21.85 -8.02
CA ILE A 117 -0.65 20.90 -7.58
C ILE A 117 -0.55 19.65 -8.46
N CYS A 118 -0.25 18.51 -7.85
CA CYS A 118 -0.34 17.20 -8.47
C CYS A 118 -1.77 16.66 -8.35
N VAL A 119 -2.44 16.38 -9.46
CA VAL A 119 -3.77 15.73 -9.46
C VAL A 119 -3.57 14.23 -9.43
N GLY A 120 -3.60 13.64 -8.23
CA GLY A 120 -3.29 12.24 -8.01
C GLY A 120 -1.80 11.91 -8.02
N ASN A 121 -1.49 10.62 -7.84
CA ASN A 121 -0.17 10.04 -7.91
C ASN A 121 -0.27 8.65 -8.57
N GLU A 122 0.49 8.44 -9.64
CA GLU A 122 0.55 7.18 -10.41
C GLU A 122 -0.82 6.61 -10.83
N VAL A 123 -1.79 7.48 -11.10
CA VAL A 123 -3.20 7.13 -11.35
C VAL A 123 -3.36 6.08 -12.47
N VAL A 124 -2.57 6.18 -13.53
CA VAL A 124 -2.62 5.24 -14.66
C VAL A 124 -2.19 3.82 -14.25
N ALA A 125 -1.30 3.68 -13.27
CA ALA A 125 -0.85 2.38 -12.77
C ALA A 125 -1.95 1.64 -11.99
N THR A 126 -2.96 2.33 -11.49
CA THR A 126 -4.10 1.72 -10.78
C THR A 126 -4.96 0.82 -11.68
N GLY A 127 -4.94 1.05 -12.99
CA GLY A 127 -5.83 0.38 -13.94
C GLY A 127 -7.31 0.77 -13.84
N ASP A 128 -7.67 1.67 -12.93
CA ASP A 128 -9.05 2.14 -12.76
C ASP A 128 -9.41 3.10 -13.90
N LYS A 129 -10.24 2.61 -14.83
CA LYS A 129 -10.69 3.37 -16.00
C LYS A 129 -11.47 4.63 -15.62
N ASN A 130 -12.19 4.63 -14.50
CA ASN A 130 -12.92 5.82 -14.04
C ASN A 130 -11.94 6.89 -13.55
N LEU A 131 -10.97 6.53 -12.71
CA LEU A 131 -9.96 7.48 -12.24
C LEU A 131 -9.13 8.03 -13.41
N ILE A 132 -8.68 7.15 -14.31
CA ILE A 132 -7.89 7.52 -15.48
C ILE A 132 -8.67 8.45 -16.40
N GLY A 133 -9.95 8.14 -16.69
CA GLY A 133 -10.79 8.95 -17.57
C GLY A 133 -11.11 10.35 -17.03
N HIS A 134 -11.07 10.56 -15.70
CA HIS A 134 -11.34 11.86 -15.08
C HIS A 134 -10.07 12.67 -14.77
N LEU A 135 -8.88 12.13 -15.04
CA LEU A 135 -7.61 12.76 -14.70
C LEU A 135 -7.39 14.10 -15.42
N VAL A 136 -7.46 14.12 -16.76
CA VAL A 136 -7.28 15.36 -17.55
C VAL A 136 -8.40 16.38 -17.26
N PRO A 137 -9.68 15.99 -17.18
CA PRO A 137 -10.74 16.90 -16.73
C PRO A 137 -10.47 17.52 -15.34
N ALA A 138 -9.97 16.75 -14.38
CA ALA A 138 -9.59 17.25 -13.05
C ALA A 138 -8.43 18.24 -13.10
N MET A 139 -7.40 17.98 -13.90
CA MET A 139 -6.30 18.93 -14.11
C MET A 139 -6.80 20.27 -14.66
N ARG A 140 -7.68 20.22 -15.69
CA ARG A 140 -8.28 21.43 -16.27
C ARG A 140 -9.14 22.18 -15.26
N ALA A 141 -10.01 21.49 -14.53
CA ALA A 141 -10.88 22.11 -13.54
C ALA A 141 -10.10 22.75 -12.37
N ILE A 142 -9.03 22.13 -11.89
CA ILE A 142 -8.15 22.71 -10.86
C ILE A 142 -7.41 23.94 -11.39
N HIS A 143 -6.91 23.89 -12.63
CA HIS A 143 -6.26 25.04 -13.25
C HIS A 143 -7.22 26.23 -13.41
N GLU A 144 -8.43 25.99 -13.91
CA GLU A 144 -9.48 27.02 -14.01
C GLU A 144 -9.89 27.58 -12.64
N ALA A 145 -9.95 26.73 -11.61
CA ALA A 145 -10.23 27.15 -10.24
C ALA A 145 -9.13 28.06 -9.66
N LEU A 146 -7.85 27.77 -9.94
CA LEU A 146 -6.73 28.65 -9.57
C LEU A 146 -6.86 30.02 -10.24
N LEU A 147 -7.10 30.04 -11.55
CA LEU A 147 -7.29 31.29 -12.30
C LEU A 147 -8.48 32.09 -11.77
N ALA A 148 -9.59 31.42 -11.45
CA ALA A 148 -10.78 32.06 -10.87
C ALA A 148 -10.50 32.65 -9.47
N ALA A 149 -9.58 32.06 -8.71
CA ALA A 149 -9.10 32.59 -7.43
C ALA A 149 -8.03 33.69 -7.59
N GLY A 150 -7.66 34.06 -8.82
CA GLY A 150 -6.63 35.05 -9.12
C GLY A 150 -5.20 34.54 -8.95
N ILE A 151 -5.00 33.22 -8.92
CA ILE A 151 -3.70 32.56 -8.74
C ILE A 151 -3.23 32.04 -10.11
N ASN A 152 -2.14 32.62 -10.63
CA ASN A 152 -1.68 32.38 -12.01
C ASN A 152 -0.28 31.75 -12.08
N ASP A 153 0.38 31.57 -10.94
CA ASP A 153 1.76 31.14 -10.79
C ASP A 153 1.90 29.70 -10.26
N ILE A 154 0.79 29.05 -9.88
CA ILE A 154 0.77 27.63 -9.47
C ILE A 154 0.52 26.74 -10.69
N GLN A 155 1.46 25.83 -10.96
CA GLN A 155 1.34 24.84 -12.03
C GLN A 155 0.44 23.66 -11.63
N VAL A 156 -0.20 23.01 -12.60
CA VAL A 156 -0.97 21.78 -12.37
C VAL A 156 -0.34 20.63 -13.15
N SER A 157 -0.10 19.49 -12.51
CA SER A 157 0.46 18.31 -13.15
C SER A 157 -0.06 17.00 -12.54
N THR A 158 0.46 15.85 -12.97
CA THR A 158 0.17 14.53 -12.40
C THR A 158 1.43 13.65 -12.49
N PRO A 159 1.95 13.12 -11.37
CA PRO A 159 3.04 12.14 -11.38
C PRO A 159 2.62 10.81 -12.00
N HIS A 160 3.45 10.27 -12.88
CA HIS A 160 3.24 8.97 -13.51
C HIS A 160 4.37 7.99 -13.23
N SER A 161 4.03 6.75 -12.84
CA SER A 161 4.99 5.66 -12.92
C SER A 161 5.39 5.40 -14.37
N LEU A 162 6.55 4.78 -14.61
CA LEU A 162 6.96 4.41 -15.97
C LEU A 162 6.12 3.27 -16.57
N GLY A 163 5.20 2.70 -15.79
CA GLY A 163 4.19 1.76 -16.28
C GLY A 163 3.31 2.33 -17.40
N ILE A 164 3.32 3.65 -17.62
CA ILE A 164 2.65 4.31 -18.75
C ILE A 164 3.24 3.98 -20.13
N LEU A 165 4.46 3.42 -20.18
CA LEU A 165 5.13 3.04 -21.42
C LEU A 165 4.80 1.60 -21.80
N SER A 166 4.56 1.36 -23.09
CA SER A 166 4.49 0.01 -23.67
C SER A 166 5.84 -0.48 -24.18
N ARG A 167 6.76 0.46 -24.46
CA ARG A 167 8.15 0.21 -24.86
C ARG A 167 9.01 1.30 -24.25
N SER A 168 10.19 0.92 -23.77
CA SER A 168 11.17 1.82 -23.19
C SER A 168 12.61 1.43 -23.53
N GLU A 169 12.83 0.30 -24.18
CA GLU A 169 14.16 -0.24 -24.48
C GLU A 169 14.28 -0.64 -25.97
N PRO A 170 15.21 -0.04 -26.73
CA PRO A 170 16.07 1.08 -26.33
C PRO A 170 15.25 2.38 -26.12
N PRO A 171 15.80 3.40 -25.43
CA PRO A 171 15.07 4.62 -25.10
C PRO A 171 14.42 5.33 -26.30
N SER A 172 15.06 5.35 -27.47
CA SER A 172 14.47 5.93 -28.69
C SER A 172 13.17 5.27 -29.15
N SER A 173 12.89 4.05 -28.69
CA SER A 173 11.68 3.29 -29.02
C SER A 173 10.52 3.57 -28.06
N GLY A 174 10.73 4.50 -27.11
CA GLY A 174 9.77 4.94 -26.12
C GLY A 174 8.39 5.21 -26.71
N LEU A 175 7.37 4.51 -26.22
CA LEU A 175 5.97 4.70 -26.63
C LEU A 175 5.04 4.55 -25.44
N PHE A 176 4.07 5.46 -25.30
CA PHE A 176 2.98 5.27 -24.35
C PHE A 176 2.16 4.01 -24.68
N ARG A 177 1.43 3.49 -23.69
CA ARG A 177 0.49 2.39 -23.90
C ARG A 177 -0.54 2.76 -24.98
N ARG A 178 -0.79 1.83 -25.90
CA ARG A 178 -1.81 1.98 -26.94
C ARG A 178 -3.16 2.32 -26.31
N VAL A 179 -3.97 3.09 -27.05
CA VAL A 179 -5.25 3.67 -26.61
C VAL A 179 -5.03 4.86 -25.66
N TYR A 180 -4.26 4.68 -24.59
CA TYR A 180 -3.97 5.77 -23.63
C TYR A 180 -3.11 6.87 -24.25
N ASP A 181 -2.21 6.54 -25.17
CA ASP A 181 -1.46 7.49 -26.00
C ASP A 181 -2.35 8.59 -26.59
N ARG A 182 -3.52 8.21 -27.14
CA ARG A 182 -4.45 9.15 -27.78
C ARG A 182 -5.50 9.72 -26.85
N VAL A 183 -6.08 8.90 -25.96
CA VAL A 183 -7.25 9.35 -25.17
C VAL A 183 -6.89 10.00 -23.85
N ILE A 184 -5.66 9.77 -23.35
CA ILE A 184 -5.19 10.32 -22.08
C ILE A 184 -3.97 11.22 -22.29
N PHE A 185 -2.88 10.68 -22.85
CA PHE A 185 -1.60 11.37 -22.88
C PHE A 185 -1.56 12.52 -23.89
N ALA A 186 -2.08 12.38 -25.11
CA ALA A 186 -2.13 13.51 -26.04
C ALA A 186 -2.94 14.71 -25.49
N PRO A 187 -4.17 14.55 -24.95
CA PRO A 187 -4.89 15.65 -24.31
C PRO A 187 -4.20 16.25 -23.08
N MET A 188 -3.48 15.43 -22.31
CA MET A 188 -2.72 15.85 -21.15
C MET A 188 -1.46 16.64 -21.53
N LEU A 189 -0.74 16.18 -22.55
CA LEU A 189 0.45 16.87 -23.09
C LEU A 189 0.05 18.19 -23.75
N GLU A 190 -1.11 18.24 -24.41
CA GLU A 190 -1.66 19.50 -24.89
C GLU A 190 -1.97 20.46 -23.73
N PHE A 191 -2.60 19.97 -22.66
CA PHE A 191 -2.83 20.77 -21.46
C PHE A 191 -1.51 21.31 -20.88
N HIS A 192 -0.47 20.48 -20.80
CA HIS A 192 0.85 20.89 -20.33
C HIS A 192 1.48 21.98 -21.20
N ARG A 193 1.38 21.83 -22.53
CA ARG A 193 1.83 22.85 -23.49
C ARG A 193 1.05 24.16 -23.34
N GLU A 194 -0.28 24.10 -23.27
CA GLU A 194 -1.16 25.27 -23.13
C GLU A 194 -0.87 26.05 -21.84
N THR A 195 -0.64 25.34 -20.74
CA THR A 195 -0.46 25.91 -19.40
C THR A 195 1.00 26.15 -19.01
N LYS A 196 1.95 25.75 -19.87
CA LYS A 196 3.39 25.74 -19.57
C LYS A 196 3.70 25.03 -18.25
N SER A 197 3.02 23.92 -18.00
CA SER A 197 3.26 23.05 -16.86
C SER A 197 4.03 21.80 -17.30
N PRO A 198 4.83 21.18 -16.41
CA PRO A 198 5.62 20.01 -16.78
C PRO A 198 4.82 18.72 -16.71
N PHE A 199 5.19 17.75 -17.53
CA PHE A 199 4.82 16.34 -17.39
C PHE A 199 5.67 15.69 -16.30
N MET A 200 5.03 15.09 -15.29
CA MET A 200 5.72 14.54 -14.12
C MET A 200 5.85 13.02 -14.18
N ILE A 201 7.04 12.49 -13.93
CA ILE A 201 7.33 11.04 -13.96
C ILE A 201 8.06 10.55 -12.73
N CYS A 202 7.89 9.26 -12.40
CA CYS A 202 8.55 8.56 -11.31
C CYS A 202 9.54 7.50 -11.85
N PRO A 203 10.70 7.90 -12.41
CA PRO A 203 11.72 6.98 -12.89
C PRO A 203 12.45 6.33 -11.71
N TYR A 204 12.15 5.05 -11.48
CA TYR A 204 12.82 4.22 -10.50
C TYR A 204 13.63 3.12 -11.20
N PRO A 205 14.94 3.33 -11.45
CA PRO A 205 15.87 2.27 -11.83
C PRO A 205 15.81 1.05 -10.89
N PHE A 206 15.51 1.28 -9.61
CA PHE A 206 15.31 0.24 -8.60
C PHE A 206 14.28 -0.84 -8.99
N PHE A 207 13.20 -0.50 -9.69
CA PHE A 207 12.20 -1.49 -10.10
C PHE A 207 12.51 -2.18 -11.44
N GLY A 208 13.51 -1.67 -12.19
CA GLY A 208 13.80 -2.12 -13.56
C GLY A 208 15.10 -2.90 -13.72
N PHE A 209 15.94 -3.01 -12.69
CA PHE A 209 17.23 -3.68 -12.81
C PHE A 209 17.14 -5.21 -12.72
N ASN A 210 18.18 -5.86 -13.23
CA ASN A 210 18.54 -7.24 -12.94
C ASN A 210 20.03 -7.29 -12.57
N ASP A 211 20.55 -8.46 -12.20
CA ASP A 211 21.94 -8.60 -11.74
C ASP A 211 22.98 -8.05 -12.75
N ALA A 212 22.72 -8.16 -14.06
CA ALA A 212 23.63 -7.67 -15.09
C ALA A 212 23.52 -6.14 -15.31
N THR A 213 22.42 -5.52 -14.90
CA THR A 213 22.16 -4.08 -15.07
C THR A 213 22.20 -3.30 -13.76
N LEU A 214 22.60 -3.93 -12.65
CA LEU A 214 22.67 -3.27 -11.34
C LEU A 214 23.64 -2.08 -11.35
N ASP A 215 24.85 -2.23 -11.89
CA ASP A 215 25.80 -1.12 -11.97
C ASP A 215 25.29 0.02 -12.87
N TYR A 216 24.59 -0.32 -13.95
CA TYR A 216 23.91 0.62 -14.82
C TYR A 216 22.76 1.37 -14.11
N ALA A 217 22.03 0.71 -13.21
CA ALA A 217 21.00 1.33 -12.40
C ALA A 217 21.57 2.23 -11.29
N LEU A 218 22.76 1.91 -10.77
CA LEU A 218 23.40 2.59 -9.63
C LEU A 218 24.35 3.73 -10.01
N PHE A 219 24.41 4.10 -11.29
CA PHE A 219 25.41 5.03 -11.85
C PHE A 219 26.87 4.57 -11.61
N LYS A 220 27.10 3.27 -11.43
CA LYS A 220 28.45 2.69 -11.30
C LYS A 220 29.08 2.50 -12.69
N PRO A 221 30.41 2.42 -12.80
CA PRO A 221 31.07 2.16 -14.08
C PRO A 221 30.52 0.89 -14.76
N ASN A 222 30.09 1.02 -16.00
CA ASN A 222 29.52 -0.07 -16.80
C ASN A 222 29.77 0.21 -18.30
N ASN A 223 29.47 -0.76 -19.17
CA ASN A 223 29.69 -0.62 -20.62
C ASN A 223 28.68 0.31 -21.32
N GLY A 224 27.63 0.72 -20.60
CA GLY A 224 26.48 1.44 -21.14
C GLY A 224 25.57 0.57 -22.00
N VAL A 225 24.42 1.13 -22.33
CA VAL A 225 23.44 0.56 -23.26
C VAL A 225 23.43 1.43 -24.52
N TYR A 226 23.91 0.86 -25.62
CA TYR A 226 23.98 1.56 -26.91
C TYR A 226 22.65 1.51 -27.65
N ASP A 227 22.06 2.66 -27.89
CA ASP A 227 20.86 2.85 -28.69
C ASP A 227 21.24 3.04 -30.17
N LYS A 228 21.00 2.00 -30.97
CA LYS A 228 21.35 2.00 -32.39
C LYS A 228 20.58 3.03 -33.22
N ALA A 229 19.37 3.41 -32.83
CA ALA A 229 18.55 4.30 -33.64
C ALA A 229 19.00 5.76 -33.50
N THR A 230 19.51 6.14 -32.32
CA THR A 230 19.97 7.50 -32.04
C THR A 230 21.49 7.64 -32.06
N GLY A 231 22.22 6.53 -31.96
CA GLY A 231 23.68 6.51 -31.83
C GLY A 231 24.18 6.90 -30.44
N MET A 232 23.27 6.99 -29.46
CA MET A 232 23.60 7.40 -28.09
C MET A 232 23.98 6.19 -27.23
N ASN A 233 24.94 6.38 -26.33
CA ASN A 233 25.29 5.38 -25.32
C ASN A 233 24.82 5.86 -23.94
N TYR A 234 23.86 5.14 -23.34
CA TYR A 234 23.35 5.45 -22.02
C TYR A 234 24.24 4.78 -20.98
N THR A 235 24.86 5.57 -20.10
CA THR A 235 25.75 5.04 -19.05
C THR A 235 25.03 4.81 -17.73
N ASN A 236 23.77 5.25 -17.60
CA ASN A 236 22.93 5.00 -16.45
C ASN A 236 21.46 4.83 -16.84
N MET A 237 20.72 4.06 -16.05
CA MET A 237 19.32 3.72 -16.32
C MET A 237 18.37 4.90 -16.13
N PHE A 238 18.71 5.85 -15.26
CA PHE A 238 17.90 7.04 -15.01
C PHE A 238 17.72 7.90 -16.27
N ASP A 239 18.82 8.20 -16.97
CA ASP A 239 18.79 8.94 -18.23
C ASP A 239 17.99 8.21 -19.31
N ALA A 240 18.19 6.89 -19.41
CA ALA A 240 17.48 6.06 -20.37
C ALA A 240 15.97 6.04 -20.11
N GLN A 241 15.56 5.99 -18.85
CA GLN A 241 14.15 6.05 -18.46
C GLN A 241 13.50 7.40 -18.80
N ILE A 242 14.20 8.51 -18.54
CA ILE A 242 13.74 9.85 -18.90
C ILE A 242 13.65 10.01 -20.43
N ASP A 243 14.67 9.55 -21.17
CA ASP A 243 14.71 9.64 -22.63
C ASP A 243 13.69 8.71 -23.32
N ALA A 244 13.29 7.61 -22.68
CA ALA A 244 12.18 6.79 -23.13
C ALA A 244 10.84 7.54 -23.03
N VAL A 245 10.61 8.28 -21.95
CA VAL A 245 9.43 9.13 -21.81
C VAL A 245 9.47 10.28 -22.82
N TYR A 246 10.60 10.95 -22.96
CA TYR A 246 10.76 12.01 -23.97
C TYR A 246 10.50 11.49 -25.39
N SER A 247 11.01 10.31 -25.73
CA SER A 247 10.74 9.68 -27.03
C SER A 247 9.26 9.40 -27.24
N ALA A 248 8.55 8.95 -26.20
CA ALA A 248 7.10 8.74 -26.25
C ALA A 248 6.32 10.05 -26.45
N MET A 249 6.70 11.12 -25.75
CA MET A 249 6.12 12.47 -25.92
C MET A 249 6.39 13.02 -27.32
N LYS A 250 7.63 12.87 -27.80
CA LYS A 250 8.05 13.28 -29.14
C LYS A 250 7.29 12.53 -30.24
N ALA A 251 7.02 11.24 -30.06
CA ALA A 251 6.22 10.45 -31.01
C ALA A 251 4.77 10.96 -31.15
N LEU A 252 4.23 11.61 -30.10
CA LEU A 252 2.93 12.29 -30.14
C LEU A 252 3.03 13.76 -30.60
N GLY A 253 4.24 14.27 -30.87
CA GLY A 253 4.47 15.64 -31.30
C GLY A 253 4.63 16.65 -30.16
N TYR A 254 4.96 16.22 -28.94
CA TYR A 254 5.06 17.04 -27.73
C TYR A 254 6.47 17.07 -27.11
N ALA A 255 7.50 17.15 -27.96
CA ALA A 255 8.89 17.21 -27.50
C ALA A 255 9.26 18.50 -26.73
N ASP A 256 8.46 19.54 -26.88
CA ASP A 256 8.59 20.85 -26.24
C ASP A 256 8.09 20.88 -24.79
N VAL A 257 7.27 19.91 -24.36
CA VAL A 257 6.75 19.86 -22.99
C VAL A 257 7.87 19.52 -22.00
N ASP A 258 7.91 20.24 -20.88
CA ASP A 258 8.89 20.02 -19.80
C ASP A 258 8.65 18.72 -19.04
N ILE A 259 9.73 18.13 -18.51
CA ILE A 259 9.70 16.92 -17.70
C ILE A 259 10.21 17.24 -16.31
N VAL A 260 9.50 16.77 -15.29
CA VAL A 260 9.92 16.83 -13.88
C VAL A 260 9.93 15.42 -13.32
N VAL A 261 11.00 15.09 -12.60
CA VAL A 261 11.12 13.81 -11.88
C VAL A 261 10.44 13.96 -10.53
N ALA A 262 9.20 13.46 -10.45
CA ALA A 262 8.36 13.56 -9.26
C ALA A 262 8.84 12.69 -8.10
N GLU A 263 9.44 11.53 -8.41
CA GLU A 263 9.96 10.61 -7.42
C GLU A 263 11.06 9.74 -8.03
N THR A 264 12.14 9.55 -7.27
CA THR A 264 13.17 8.57 -7.57
C THR A 264 14.03 8.33 -6.33
N GLY A 265 14.49 7.10 -6.11
CA GLY A 265 15.25 6.76 -4.90
C GLY A 265 15.66 5.29 -4.88
N TRP A 266 16.36 4.90 -3.82
CA TRP A 266 16.81 3.52 -3.61
C TRP A 266 16.79 3.17 -2.12
N PRO A 267 16.20 2.02 -1.73
CA PRO A 267 16.05 1.67 -0.32
C PRO A 267 17.37 1.17 0.30
N SER A 268 17.61 1.56 1.54
CA SER A 268 18.84 1.25 2.29
C SER A 268 18.83 -0.09 3.03
N ALA A 269 17.63 -0.65 3.25
CA ALA A 269 17.43 -1.96 3.84
C ALA A 269 16.20 -2.61 3.23
N GLY A 270 16.16 -3.94 3.17
CA GLY A 270 15.10 -4.72 2.51
C GLY A 270 14.90 -6.06 3.19
N ASP A 271 13.99 -6.87 2.65
CA ASP A 271 13.74 -8.21 3.17
C ASP A 271 14.99 -9.11 3.00
N PRO A 272 15.15 -10.16 3.81
CA PRO A 272 16.26 -11.09 3.66
C PRO A 272 16.36 -11.62 2.22
N ASN A 273 17.55 -11.49 1.62
CA ASN A 273 17.84 -11.85 0.22
C ASN A 273 17.12 -11.03 -0.85
N GLN A 274 16.56 -9.85 -0.53
CA GLN A 274 16.02 -8.95 -1.55
C GLN A 274 17.14 -8.45 -2.47
N PRO A 275 17.11 -8.74 -3.79
CA PRO A 275 18.19 -8.36 -4.70
C PRO A 275 18.40 -6.85 -4.76
N GLY A 276 19.65 -6.42 -4.89
CA GLY A 276 20.03 -5.02 -5.08
C GLY A 276 19.74 -4.07 -3.90
N VAL A 277 19.15 -4.53 -2.80
CA VAL A 277 18.87 -3.68 -1.63
C VAL A 277 20.01 -3.77 -0.62
N SER A 278 20.69 -2.64 -0.41
CA SER A 278 21.71 -2.49 0.62
C SER A 278 21.98 -1.01 0.88
N LEU A 279 22.58 -0.71 2.04
CA LEU A 279 23.03 0.64 2.36
C LEU A 279 24.03 1.17 1.32
N GLU A 280 24.94 0.32 0.84
CA GLU A 280 25.93 0.69 -0.18
C GLU A 280 25.26 1.09 -1.50
N ASN A 281 24.26 0.33 -1.94
CA ASN A 281 23.55 0.62 -3.18
C ASN A 281 22.70 1.89 -3.04
N ALA A 282 22.05 2.10 -1.89
CA ALA A 282 21.32 3.33 -1.61
C ALA A 282 22.22 4.58 -1.61
N ILE A 283 23.43 4.46 -1.04
CA ILE A 283 24.45 5.51 -1.10
C ILE A 283 24.86 5.75 -2.55
N SER A 284 25.23 4.68 -3.28
CA SER A 284 25.65 4.78 -4.68
C SER A 284 24.61 5.50 -5.53
N TYR A 285 23.34 5.08 -5.45
CA TYR A 285 22.27 5.65 -6.24
C TYR A 285 22.04 7.12 -5.90
N ASN A 286 21.73 7.44 -4.64
CA ASN A 286 21.28 8.79 -4.28
C ASN A 286 22.42 9.82 -4.36
N VAL A 287 23.66 9.46 -4.00
CA VAL A 287 24.82 10.37 -4.15
C VAL A 287 25.08 10.68 -5.63
N ASN A 288 25.06 9.66 -6.49
CA ASN A 288 25.33 9.86 -7.91
C ASN A 288 24.18 10.56 -8.63
N LEU A 289 22.93 10.30 -8.22
CA LEU A 289 21.76 11.05 -8.68
C LEU A 289 21.91 12.54 -8.38
N VAL A 290 22.20 12.91 -7.13
CA VAL A 290 22.38 14.32 -6.73
C VAL A 290 23.53 14.97 -7.52
N LYS A 291 24.66 14.28 -7.70
CA LYS A 291 25.77 14.76 -8.53
C LYS A 291 25.36 14.95 -9.99
N HIS A 292 24.64 13.99 -10.56
CA HIS A 292 24.19 14.02 -11.95
C HIS A 292 23.22 15.19 -12.17
N VAL A 293 22.20 15.34 -11.34
CA VAL A 293 21.22 16.45 -11.42
C VAL A 293 21.92 17.81 -11.28
N ASN A 294 22.82 17.96 -10.31
CA ASN A 294 23.55 19.21 -10.09
C ASN A 294 24.59 19.52 -11.17
N SER A 295 25.02 18.53 -11.96
CA SER A 295 25.97 18.76 -13.07
C SER A 295 25.35 19.54 -14.22
N GLY A 296 24.01 19.50 -14.36
CA GLY A 296 23.29 20.13 -15.45
C GLY A 296 23.55 19.53 -16.84
N VAL A 297 24.19 18.35 -16.92
CA VAL A 297 24.51 17.69 -18.19
C VAL A 297 23.27 17.29 -19.00
N GLY A 298 22.16 17.04 -18.30
CA GLY A 298 20.92 16.53 -18.89
C GLY A 298 21.03 15.07 -19.31
N THR A 299 20.17 14.63 -20.22
CA THR A 299 20.15 13.26 -20.75
C THR A 299 20.73 13.20 -22.16
N PRO A 300 21.11 12.02 -22.69
CA PRO A 300 21.65 11.90 -24.05
C PRO A 300 20.77 12.49 -25.17
N LEU A 301 19.43 12.39 -25.09
CA LEU A 301 18.52 13.00 -26.08
C LEU A 301 18.12 14.44 -25.75
N MET A 302 18.38 14.90 -24.52
CA MET A 302 18.11 16.26 -24.07
C MET A 302 19.35 16.86 -23.36
N PRO A 303 20.48 17.01 -24.07
CA PRO A 303 21.71 17.50 -23.47
C PRO A 303 21.58 18.97 -23.06
N ASN A 304 22.21 19.34 -21.94
CA ASN A 304 22.14 20.67 -21.32
C ASN A 304 20.72 21.08 -20.88
N ARG A 305 19.77 20.14 -20.82
CA ARG A 305 18.48 20.35 -20.17
C ARG A 305 18.58 19.95 -18.71
N THR A 306 18.08 20.78 -17.83
CA THR A 306 18.01 20.48 -16.39
C THR A 306 16.62 19.96 -16.04
N PHE A 307 16.56 19.03 -15.08
CA PHE A 307 15.33 18.39 -14.65
C PHE A 307 15.15 18.61 -13.16
N GLU A 308 14.08 19.32 -12.78
CA GLU A 308 13.64 19.37 -11.39
C GLU A 308 13.37 17.94 -10.92
N THR A 309 14.03 17.53 -9.84
CA THR A 309 14.08 16.14 -9.37
C THR A 309 13.81 16.05 -7.88
N TYR A 310 12.78 15.29 -7.51
CA TYR A 310 12.44 15.01 -6.12
C TYR A 310 12.97 13.65 -5.70
N VAL A 311 13.91 13.66 -4.75
CA VAL A 311 14.41 12.42 -4.15
C VAL A 311 13.33 11.82 -3.26
N PHE A 312 13.14 10.50 -3.35
CA PHE A 312 12.24 9.72 -2.51
C PHE A 312 13.07 8.90 -1.51
N SER A 313 13.02 9.21 -0.21
CA SER A 313 12.23 10.25 0.47
C SER A 313 12.99 10.93 1.62
N LEU A 314 12.38 11.93 2.26
CA LEU A 314 12.98 12.67 3.38
C LEU A 314 13.26 11.77 4.58
N PHE A 315 12.28 10.95 4.98
CA PHE A 315 12.37 10.08 6.15
C PHE A 315 12.10 8.62 5.82
N ASN A 316 12.65 7.73 6.62
CA ASN A 316 12.16 6.36 6.70
C ASN A 316 10.72 6.36 7.21
N GLU A 317 9.84 5.63 6.54
CA GLU A 317 8.40 5.64 6.77
C GLU A 317 7.95 4.27 7.32
N ASP A 318 7.94 4.12 8.65
CA ASP A 318 7.85 2.82 9.33
C ASP A 318 6.51 2.09 9.18
N LEU A 319 5.44 2.80 8.83
CA LEU A 319 4.12 2.21 8.56
C LEU A 319 3.95 1.73 7.10
N LYS A 320 4.98 1.83 6.26
CA LYS A 320 4.95 1.26 4.90
C LYS A 320 4.99 -0.29 4.92
N PRO A 321 4.45 -0.96 3.88
CA PRO A 321 4.13 -2.40 3.98
C PRO A 321 5.35 -3.33 4.00
N SER A 322 6.41 -3.04 3.24
CA SER A 322 7.60 -3.90 3.15
C SER A 322 8.82 -3.28 3.82
N THR A 323 9.83 -4.10 4.12
CA THR A 323 11.10 -3.60 4.69
C THR A 323 11.77 -2.60 3.78
N SER A 324 11.77 -2.83 2.46
CA SER A 324 12.32 -1.87 1.48
C SER A 324 11.56 -0.56 1.47
N GLU A 325 10.23 -0.60 1.43
CA GLU A 325 9.39 0.59 1.42
C GLU A 325 9.58 1.46 2.67
N ARG A 326 9.87 0.85 3.83
CA ARG A 326 10.17 1.57 5.09
C ARG A 326 11.52 2.28 5.09
N ASN A 327 12.43 1.96 4.17
CA ASN A 327 13.86 2.33 4.25
C ASN A 327 14.39 3.17 3.08
N PHE A 328 13.52 3.96 2.41
CA PHE A 328 13.88 4.92 1.37
C PHE A 328 14.39 6.29 1.88
N GLY A 329 14.30 6.54 3.19
CA GLY A 329 14.61 7.83 3.78
C GLY A 329 16.08 8.20 3.73
N LEU A 330 16.36 9.47 3.41
CA LEU A 330 17.70 10.05 3.59
C LEU A 330 18.00 10.33 5.08
N PHE A 331 16.96 10.60 5.89
CA PHE A 331 17.07 10.89 7.31
C PHE A 331 16.23 9.93 8.15
N ARG A 332 16.66 9.75 9.39
CA ARG A 332 15.85 9.14 10.44
C ARG A 332 14.90 10.19 11.04
N PRO A 333 13.85 9.76 11.75
CA PRO A 333 12.93 10.69 12.40
C PRO A 333 13.60 11.65 13.41
N ASP A 334 14.76 11.32 13.96
CA ASP A 334 15.54 12.21 14.84
C ASP A 334 16.41 13.25 14.10
N PHE A 335 16.20 13.41 12.79
CA PHE A 335 17.00 14.23 11.86
C PHE A 335 18.44 13.76 11.60
N SER A 336 18.86 12.64 12.18
CA SER A 336 20.18 12.08 11.83
C SER A 336 20.16 11.52 10.41
N PRO A 337 21.23 11.72 9.61
CA PRO A 337 21.29 11.15 8.27
C PRO A 337 21.41 9.63 8.35
N VAL A 338 20.66 8.91 7.51
CA VAL A 338 20.91 7.48 7.26
C VAL A 338 22.25 7.33 6.54
N TYR A 339 22.52 8.24 5.61
CA TYR A 339 23.79 8.48 4.92
C TYR A 339 23.81 9.92 4.37
N ASP A 340 25.00 10.46 4.10
CA ASP A 340 25.14 11.82 3.55
C ASP A 340 25.16 11.79 2.00
N VAL A 341 24.23 12.51 1.39
CA VAL A 341 24.15 12.70 -0.08
C VAL A 341 24.68 14.06 -0.54
N GLY A 342 25.28 14.85 0.36
CA GLY A 342 25.86 16.16 0.06
C GLY A 342 24.87 17.32 0.09
N ILE A 343 23.74 17.16 0.79
CA ILE A 343 22.68 18.18 0.90
C ILE A 343 22.66 18.90 2.26
N LEU A 344 23.48 18.49 3.23
CA LEU A 344 23.54 19.14 4.53
C LEU A 344 24.40 20.42 4.48
N ARG A 345 23.91 21.52 5.07
CA ARG A 345 24.68 22.76 5.26
C ARG A 345 25.62 22.58 6.46
N ASN A 346 26.85 23.10 6.33
CA ASN A 346 27.89 23.05 7.37
C ASN A 346 28.46 21.66 7.69
N THR A 347 28.41 20.72 6.75
CA THR A 347 29.51 19.77 6.66
C THR A 347 30.72 20.55 6.13
N GLN A 348 31.73 20.79 6.99
CA GLN A 348 33.06 21.11 6.48
C GLN A 348 33.36 20.08 5.39
N ALA A 349 33.71 20.56 4.19
CA ALA A 349 33.99 19.74 3.04
C ALA A 349 34.95 18.60 3.44
N LEU A 350 34.38 17.42 3.70
CA LEU A 350 35.13 16.18 3.68
C LEU A 350 35.43 15.98 2.20
N SER A 351 36.62 16.44 1.84
CA SER A 351 37.34 15.97 0.66
C SER A 351 37.20 14.44 0.59
N PRO A 352 37.17 13.83 -0.61
CA PRO A 352 37.01 12.39 -0.73
C PRO A 352 38.01 11.73 0.20
N PRO A 353 37.62 10.80 1.09
CA PRO A 353 38.57 10.30 2.05
C PRO A 353 39.68 9.58 1.26
N ALA A 354 40.84 10.22 1.20
CA ALA A 354 42.10 9.53 1.11
C ALA A 354 42.04 8.43 2.17
N MET A 355 42.37 7.19 1.76
CA MET A 355 42.49 6.01 2.61
C MET A 355 42.98 6.41 4.02
N ALA A 356 42.03 6.45 4.96
CA ALA A 356 42.28 6.54 6.38
C ALA A 356 41.64 5.32 7.03
N PRO A 357 42.30 4.74 8.04
CA PRO A 357 42.31 3.30 8.26
C PRO A 357 40.98 2.79 8.81
N GLU A 358 40.56 1.62 8.30
CA GLU A 358 39.42 0.85 8.80
C GLU A 358 39.48 0.71 10.33
N VAL A 359 38.51 1.30 11.03
CA VAL A 359 38.14 0.80 12.35
C VAL A 359 37.06 -0.26 12.12
N SER A 360 37.50 -1.49 11.83
CA SER A 360 36.63 -2.66 11.77
C SER A 360 35.93 -2.81 13.13
N LYS A 361 34.61 -2.58 13.20
CA LYS A 361 33.83 -2.97 14.39
C LYS A 361 33.90 -4.50 14.49
N LYS A 362 34.48 -4.99 15.57
CA LYS A 362 34.59 -6.41 15.91
C LYS A 362 33.51 -6.76 16.93
N TRP A 363 32.95 -7.96 16.83
CA TRP A 363 31.95 -8.47 17.77
C TRP A 363 32.38 -9.82 18.34
N CYS A 364 32.00 -10.10 19.58
CA CYS A 364 32.22 -11.42 20.18
C CYS A 364 30.94 -12.24 20.13
N VAL A 365 31.00 -13.46 19.59
CA VAL A 365 29.85 -14.37 19.57
C VAL A 365 30.22 -15.76 20.09
N PRO A 366 29.26 -16.53 20.63
CA PRO A 366 29.47 -17.94 20.96
C PRO A 366 29.78 -18.75 19.71
N LYS A 367 30.72 -19.70 19.81
CA LYS A 367 30.95 -20.68 18.74
C LYS A 367 29.78 -21.65 18.63
N THR A 368 29.55 -22.16 17.43
CA THR A 368 28.47 -23.12 17.15
C THR A 368 28.63 -24.45 17.90
N ASP A 369 29.87 -24.84 18.21
CA ASP A 369 30.22 -26.07 18.93
C ASP A 369 30.29 -25.92 20.47
N ALA A 370 30.07 -24.71 21.01
CA ALA A 370 30.06 -24.49 22.45
C ALA A 370 28.81 -25.13 23.11
N SER A 371 28.98 -25.84 24.22
CA SER A 371 27.87 -26.47 24.94
C SER A 371 27.10 -25.47 25.81
N ASP A 372 25.80 -25.68 26.00
CA ASP A 372 24.97 -24.79 26.82
C ASP A 372 25.47 -24.67 28.26
N ALA A 373 26.05 -25.74 28.83
CA ALA A 373 26.67 -25.69 30.16
C ALA A 373 27.88 -24.73 30.22
N ALA A 374 28.68 -24.69 29.15
CA ALA A 374 29.81 -23.77 29.05
C ALA A 374 29.32 -22.33 28.80
N LEU A 375 28.26 -22.14 28.01
CA LEU A 375 27.66 -20.84 27.76
C LEU A 375 26.95 -20.28 29.00
N GLN A 376 26.32 -21.13 29.81
CA GLN A 376 25.76 -20.73 31.10
C GLN A 376 26.86 -20.28 32.06
N SER A 377 28.00 -20.99 32.08
CA SER A 377 29.15 -20.60 32.91
C SER A 377 29.73 -19.24 32.48
N ASN A 378 29.77 -18.94 31.18
CA ASN A 378 30.17 -17.63 30.68
C ASN A 378 29.17 -16.54 31.07
N LEU A 379 27.88 -16.82 30.95
CA LEU A 379 26.81 -15.90 31.32
C LEU A 379 26.87 -15.56 32.81
N ASP A 380 27.03 -16.56 33.67
CA ASP A 380 27.14 -16.39 35.13
C ASP A 380 28.40 -15.59 35.49
N PHE A 381 29.53 -15.84 34.81
CA PHE A 381 30.76 -15.06 34.97
C PHE A 381 30.57 -13.59 34.58
N VAL A 382 30.00 -13.32 33.40
CA VAL A 382 29.81 -11.94 32.92
C VAL A 382 28.85 -11.19 33.83
N CYS A 383 27.72 -11.79 34.19
CA CYS A 383 26.71 -11.12 35.01
C CYS A 383 27.10 -10.99 36.49
N SER A 384 28.07 -11.78 36.98
CA SER A 384 28.64 -11.62 38.32
C SER A 384 29.86 -10.67 38.36
N SER A 385 30.45 -10.34 37.20
CA SER A 385 31.62 -9.47 37.11
C SER A 385 31.35 -8.00 37.46
N GLY A 386 30.10 -7.55 37.39
CA GLY A 386 29.70 -6.15 37.60
C GLY A 386 30.11 -5.18 36.48
N ILE A 387 30.75 -5.68 35.41
CA ILE A 387 31.22 -4.88 34.27
C ILE A 387 30.11 -4.66 33.22
N VAL A 388 29.15 -5.59 33.14
CA VAL A 388 28.08 -5.62 32.13
C VAL A 388 26.73 -5.61 32.82
N ASP A 389 25.81 -4.78 32.30
CA ASP A 389 24.40 -4.82 32.73
C ASP A 389 23.67 -6.00 32.06
N CYS A 390 23.31 -6.99 32.86
CA CYS A 390 22.54 -8.15 32.42
C CYS A 390 21.02 -8.00 32.64
N GLN A 391 20.51 -6.86 33.11
CA GLN A 391 19.04 -6.64 33.20
C GLN A 391 18.31 -6.85 31.86
N PRO A 392 18.87 -6.46 30.70
CA PRO A 392 18.19 -6.64 29.42
C PRO A 392 17.88 -8.10 29.05
N ILE A 393 18.61 -9.06 29.59
CA ILE A 393 18.47 -10.50 29.32
C ILE A 393 17.81 -11.27 30.48
N LYS A 394 17.26 -10.57 31.49
CA LYS A 394 16.42 -11.17 32.53
C LYS A 394 14.95 -11.15 32.13
N ASP A 395 14.13 -11.95 32.80
CA ASP A 395 12.69 -12.05 32.55
C ASP A 395 12.03 -10.66 32.56
N GLY A 396 11.29 -10.34 31.49
CA GLY A 396 10.71 -9.01 31.23
C GLY A 396 11.66 -7.97 30.59
N GLY A 397 12.92 -8.32 30.31
CA GLY A 397 13.90 -7.44 29.67
C GLY A 397 13.80 -7.40 28.14
N PRO A 398 14.23 -6.30 27.48
CA PRO A 398 14.11 -6.11 26.02
C PRO A 398 14.94 -7.08 25.16
N CYS A 399 15.89 -7.81 25.75
CA CYS A 399 16.71 -8.82 25.08
C CYS A 399 16.53 -10.22 25.72
N PHE A 400 15.44 -10.44 26.45
CA PHE A 400 15.14 -11.72 27.06
C PHE A 400 14.76 -12.79 26.03
N GLU A 401 14.13 -12.40 24.93
CA GLU A 401 13.73 -13.33 23.88
C GLU A 401 14.76 -13.38 22.73
N PRO A 402 15.08 -14.58 22.19
CA PRO A 402 14.59 -15.90 22.61
C PRO A 402 15.19 -16.32 23.95
N ASN A 403 14.37 -16.85 24.87
CA ASN A 403 14.81 -17.33 26.18
C ASN A 403 15.63 -18.62 26.10
N THR A 404 16.87 -18.49 25.61
CA THR A 404 17.85 -19.58 25.49
C THR A 404 19.19 -19.15 26.06
N VAL A 405 19.89 -20.09 26.69
CA VAL A 405 21.24 -19.85 27.26
C VAL A 405 22.20 -19.28 26.22
N ARG A 406 22.13 -19.77 24.97
CA ARG A 406 22.98 -19.29 23.88
C ARG A 406 22.70 -17.85 23.48
N ALA A 407 21.43 -17.44 23.38
CA ALA A 407 21.07 -16.07 23.02
C ALA A 407 21.49 -15.08 24.11
N HIS A 408 21.23 -15.44 25.38
CA HIS A 408 21.66 -14.64 26.53
C HIS A 408 23.19 -14.57 26.65
N ALA A 409 23.88 -15.69 26.43
CA ALA A 409 25.34 -15.72 26.40
C ALA A 409 25.91 -14.90 25.23
N ALA A 410 25.28 -14.88 24.06
CA ALA A 410 25.74 -14.06 22.94
C ALA A 410 25.69 -12.57 23.25
N TYR A 411 24.62 -12.12 23.91
CA TYR A 411 24.51 -10.74 24.39
C TYR A 411 25.59 -10.43 25.45
N ALA A 412 25.68 -11.26 26.48
CA ALA A 412 26.59 -11.05 27.61
C ALA A 412 28.07 -11.08 27.17
N MET A 413 28.46 -12.07 26.36
CA MET A 413 29.84 -12.20 25.85
C MET A 413 30.23 -11.03 24.95
N ASN A 414 29.32 -10.54 24.09
CA ASN A 414 29.59 -9.35 23.29
C ASN A 414 29.69 -8.09 24.15
N ALA A 415 28.76 -7.88 25.09
CA ALA A 415 28.77 -6.72 25.96
C ALA A 415 30.06 -6.66 26.81
N TYR A 416 30.52 -7.80 27.32
CA TYR A 416 31.79 -7.90 28.05
C TYR A 416 33.01 -7.59 27.17
N TYR A 417 33.00 -8.10 25.94
CA TYR A 417 34.05 -7.83 24.95
C TYR A 417 34.13 -6.34 24.59
N GLN A 418 32.98 -5.66 24.41
CA GLN A 418 32.95 -4.23 24.13
C GLN A 418 33.41 -3.41 25.35
N ALA A 419 32.98 -3.78 26.56
CA ALA A 419 33.34 -3.10 27.80
C ALA A 419 34.85 -3.15 28.10
N ASN A 420 35.56 -4.19 27.65
CA ASN A 420 37.01 -4.36 27.82
C ASN A 420 37.86 -3.83 26.65
N GLY A 421 37.26 -3.05 25.74
CA GLY A 421 37.98 -2.38 24.65
C GLY A 421 38.26 -3.27 23.43
N GLY A 422 37.54 -4.38 23.28
CA GLY A 422 37.51 -5.18 22.05
C GLY A 422 38.84 -5.87 21.72
N LYS A 423 39.59 -6.36 22.71
CA LYS A 423 40.79 -7.17 22.47
C LYS A 423 40.39 -8.61 22.20
N ASP A 424 41.00 -9.24 21.20
CA ASP A 424 40.58 -10.57 20.72
C ASP A 424 40.61 -11.66 21.83
N LEU A 425 41.46 -11.50 22.85
CA LEU A 425 41.54 -12.40 24.01
C LEU A 425 40.30 -12.34 24.92
N ASP A 426 39.64 -11.18 25.00
CA ASP A 426 38.45 -10.97 25.84
C ASP A 426 37.20 -11.67 25.28
N CYS A 427 37.29 -12.21 24.06
CA CYS A 427 36.26 -13.03 23.44
C CYS A 427 36.53 -14.55 23.54
N ASN A 428 37.66 -14.98 24.12
CA ASN A 428 38.01 -16.39 24.10
C ASN A 428 37.06 -17.26 24.96
N PHE A 429 36.69 -16.79 26.16
CA PHE A 429 35.77 -17.48 27.10
C PHE A 429 36.05 -19.00 27.21
N ILE A 430 37.29 -19.39 27.50
CA ILE A 430 37.69 -20.81 27.55
C ILE A 430 37.37 -21.53 26.22
N ASN A 431 37.80 -20.93 25.12
CA ASN A 431 37.63 -21.39 23.74
C ASN A 431 36.18 -21.48 23.23
N THR A 432 35.21 -20.86 23.90
CA THR A 432 33.79 -20.91 23.52
C THR A 432 33.30 -19.67 22.75
N GLY A 433 34.07 -18.59 22.71
CA GLY A 433 33.76 -17.40 21.92
C GLY A 433 34.68 -17.20 20.72
N VAL A 434 34.20 -16.45 19.73
CA VAL A 434 34.94 -16.10 18.50
C VAL A 434 34.67 -14.65 18.11
N VAL A 435 35.74 -13.95 17.70
CA VAL A 435 35.65 -12.57 17.22
C VAL A 435 35.24 -12.56 15.76
N MET A 436 34.12 -11.90 15.49
CA MET A 436 33.54 -11.75 14.17
C MET A 436 33.78 -10.34 13.67
N LYS A 437 34.23 -10.23 12.41
CA LYS A 437 34.51 -8.95 11.75
C LYS A 437 33.43 -8.57 10.72
N ASN A 438 32.39 -9.41 10.54
CA ASN A 438 31.47 -9.31 9.41
C ASN A 438 30.04 -9.72 9.80
N VAL A 439 29.06 -8.84 9.54
CA VAL A 439 27.65 -8.97 9.96
C VAL A 439 26.93 -10.14 9.25
N ASN A 440 27.35 -10.48 8.03
CA ASN A 440 26.74 -11.55 7.21
C ASN A 440 26.90 -12.96 7.80
N MET A 441 27.84 -13.17 8.71
CA MET A 441 28.04 -14.48 9.36
C MET A 441 27.25 -14.61 10.68
N MET A 442 26.81 -13.47 11.25
CA MET A 442 25.93 -13.42 12.43
C MET A 442 24.51 -13.91 12.10
N LEU A 443 24.02 -13.61 10.90
CA LEU A 443 22.74 -14.12 10.38
C LEU A 443 22.76 -15.63 10.10
N LYS A 444 23.92 -16.21 9.76
CA LYS A 444 24.07 -17.66 9.62
C LYS A 444 23.93 -18.39 10.96
N VAL A 445 24.53 -17.86 12.03
CA VAL A 445 24.44 -18.46 13.37
C VAL A 445 23.04 -18.27 13.97
N ALA A 446 22.38 -17.14 13.72
CA ALA A 446 21.00 -16.90 14.17
C ALA A 446 19.99 -17.85 13.52
N ASN A 447 20.20 -18.22 12.25
CA ASN A 447 19.31 -19.13 11.52
C ASN A 447 19.46 -20.62 11.89
N GLU A 448 20.59 -21.04 12.47
CA GLU A 448 20.80 -22.43 12.91
C GLU A 448 20.16 -22.76 14.27
N VAL A 449 19.75 -21.74 15.05
CA VAL A 449 19.14 -21.91 16.40
C VAL A 449 17.61 -22.12 16.34
N GLY A 450 16.98 -21.90 15.19
CA GLY A 450 15.51 -21.90 15.04
C GLY A 450 14.83 -23.27 14.87
N SER A 451 15.56 -24.40 14.89
CA SER A 451 14.97 -25.73 14.66
C SER A 451 14.96 -26.60 15.93
N SER A 452 13.99 -26.40 16.82
CA SER A 452 13.35 -27.51 17.57
C SER A 452 12.20 -27.03 18.46
N SER A 453 11.16 -27.87 18.53
CA SER A 453 10.07 -27.92 19.53
C SER A 453 8.76 -27.17 19.26
N GLN A 454 7.80 -27.98 18.83
CA GLN A 454 6.34 -27.98 19.01
C GLN A 454 5.73 -27.30 20.26
N THR A 455 4.64 -26.57 19.99
CA THR A 455 3.31 -26.52 20.66
C THR A 455 3.07 -25.93 22.07
N LEU A 456 2.06 -25.03 22.11
CA LEU A 456 0.98 -24.81 23.11
C LEU A 456 1.37 -24.05 24.41
N ASP A 457 0.64 -23.06 24.97
CA ASP A 457 -0.72 -22.53 24.73
C ASP A 457 -0.94 -21.20 25.52
N GLN A 458 -1.87 -20.38 25.00
CA GLN A 458 -2.82 -19.43 25.64
C GLN A 458 -2.43 -18.32 26.65
N SER A 459 -2.73 -17.06 26.26
CA SER A 459 -3.79 -16.21 26.85
C SER A 459 -3.81 -14.81 26.16
N THR A 460 -4.90 -14.08 25.86
CA THR A 460 -6.36 -14.26 25.91
C THR A 460 -7.02 -13.09 25.11
N PHE A 461 -7.66 -13.43 23.99
CA PHE A 461 -8.94 -12.97 23.40
C PHE A 461 -9.25 -11.51 22.96
N TRP A 462 -9.59 -11.41 21.66
CA TRP A 462 -10.49 -10.41 21.05
C TRP A 462 -11.96 -10.74 21.32
N TYR A 463 -12.73 -9.76 21.81
CA TYR A 463 -14.19 -9.67 21.70
C TYR A 463 -14.53 -8.27 21.13
N CYS A 464 -15.01 -8.18 19.88
CA CYS A 464 -15.90 -7.11 19.35
C CYS A 464 -16.21 -7.32 17.84
N PRO A 465 -17.47 -7.46 17.37
CA PRO A 465 -17.92 -7.34 16.01
C PRO A 465 -18.07 -5.86 15.64
N ILE A 466 -17.71 -5.54 14.41
CA ILE A 466 -18.14 -4.31 13.75
C ILE A 466 -19.11 -4.76 12.66
N LEU A 467 -20.38 -4.40 12.82
CA LEU A 467 -21.37 -4.41 11.74
C LEU A 467 -21.01 -3.28 10.77
N VAL A 468 -20.06 -3.53 9.85
CA VAL A 468 -20.01 -2.80 8.59
C VAL A 468 -21.09 -3.41 7.71
N CYS A 469 -22.08 -2.59 7.35
CA CYS A 469 -23.10 -2.97 6.40
C CYS A 469 -22.48 -3.12 5.02
N ASP A 470 -22.09 -4.34 4.68
CA ASP A 470 -21.96 -4.79 3.30
C ASP A 470 -22.26 -6.28 3.24
N ALA A 471 -23.55 -6.58 3.26
CA ALA A 471 -24.09 -7.77 2.62
C ALA A 471 -25.41 -7.37 1.97
N LEU A 472 -25.40 -7.39 0.63
CA LEU A 472 -26.53 -7.29 -0.29
C LEU A 472 -27.05 -5.86 -0.58
N ASN A 473 -26.55 -5.32 -1.72
CA ASN A 473 -27.20 -4.39 -2.66
C ASN A 473 -28.18 -3.34 -2.11
N TYR A 474 -27.90 -2.04 -2.33
CA TYR A 474 -28.71 -1.16 -3.18
C TYR A 474 -28.11 0.26 -3.23
N ASN A 475 -27.85 0.72 -4.45
CA ASN A 475 -27.69 2.12 -4.86
C ASN A 475 -28.52 3.12 -4.02
N LYS A 476 -27.87 4.12 -3.41
CA LYS A 476 -28.24 5.54 -3.50
C LYS A 476 -27.23 6.43 -2.78
N SER A 477 -26.94 7.55 -3.44
CA SER A 477 -26.11 8.67 -3.03
C SER A 477 -26.37 9.18 -1.61
N ILE A 478 -25.34 9.80 -1.00
CA ILE A 478 -25.38 11.18 -0.47
C ILE A 478 -23.94 11.69 -0.32
N SER A 479 -23.76 12.95 -0.69
CA SER A 479 -22.54 13.75 -0.74
C SER A 479 -22.63 14.88 0.30
N TYR A 480 -21.47 15.39 0.77
CA TYR A 480 -21.22 16.57 1.64
C TYR A 480 -21.55 16.41 3.15
N ARG A 481 -20.87 17.05 4.12
CA ARG A 481 -19.91 18.17 4.17
C ARG A 481 -19.14 18.13 5.51
N ARG A 482 -17.88 18.57 5.51
CA ARG A 482 -17.06 18.89 6.69
C ARG A 482 -17.61 20.12 7.43
N ARG A 483 -17.64 20.09 8.77
CA ARG A 483 -17.49 21.27 9.65
C ARG A 483 -16.96 20.80 11.00
N ASP A 484 -15.89 21.46 11.45
CA ASP A 484 -15.65 21.86 12.84
C ASP A 484 -15.45 20.71 13.86
N ILE A 485 -14.40 20.62 14.69
CA ILE A 485 -13.45 21.59 15.25
C ILE A 485 -12.28 20.80 15.84
N SER A 486 -11.10 21.41 15.82
CA SER A 486 -9.98 21.34 16.77
C SER A 486 -10.35 21.41 18.28
N GLN A 487 -11.57 21.04 18.68
CA GLN A 487 -12.04 20.92 20.07
C GLN A 487 -12.13 19.46 20.55
N HIS A 488 -12.06 18.48 19.65
CA HIS A 488 -12.09 17.05 20.05
C HIS A 488 -10.71 16.45 20.32
N PHE A 489 -9.63 17.11 19.85
CA PHE A 489 -8.25 16.62 20.01
C PHE A 489 -7.78 16.64 21.48
N ASN A 490 -8.19 17.64 22.26
CA ASN A 490 -7.91 17.70 23.71
C ASN A 490 -8.76 16.72 24.54
N ARG A 491 -9.73 16.02 23.93
CA ARG A 491 -10.56 15.01 24.62
C ARG A 491 -10.03 13.59 24.38
N PHE A 492 -9.23 13.35 23.34
CA PHE A 492 -8.69 12.03 23.04
C PHE A 492 -7.48 11.67 23.92
N GLN A 493 -6.57 12.63 24.20
CA GLN A 493 -5.47 12.45 25.16
C GLN A 493 -5.93 12.37 26.63
N HIS A 494 -7.13 12.87 26.95
CA HIS A 494 -7.70 12.77 28.30
C HIS A 494 -8.43 11.44 28.53
N VAL A 495 -8.97 10.79 27.48
CA VAL A 495 -9.74 9.55 27.60
C VAL A 495 -8.85 8.31 27.70
N THR A 496 -7.68 8.29 27.06
CA THR A 496 -6.71 7.19 27.24
C THR A 496 -6.00 7.22 28.60
N ASN A 497 -5.88 8.39 29.22
CA ASN A 497 -5.32 8.56 30.58
C ASN A 497 -6.38 8.61 31.70
N SER A 498 -7.68 8.53 31.40
CA SER A 498 -8.76 8.51 32.41
C SER A 498 -9.61 7.24 32.35
N LEU A 499 -9.01 6.09 32.06
CA LEU A 499 -9.63 4.79 32.31
C LEU A 499 -9.68 4.50 33.82
N ASP A 500 -10.52 5.26 34.53
CA ASP A 500 -11.06 4.87 35.83
C ASP A 500 -12.55 5.21 35.99
N THR A 501 -13.24 5.76 34.98
CA THR A 501 -14.72 5.80 34.99
C THR A 501 -15.32 5.77 33.57
N PRO A 502 -16.00 4.69 33.15
CA PRO A 502 -16.84 4.71 31.96
C PRO A 502 -18.09 5.58 32.20
N ILE A 503 -18.57 6.27 31.15
CA ILE A 503 -19.91 6.86 31.17
C ILE A 503 -20.91 5.69 31.19
N ASN A 504 -21.28 5.27 32.39
CA ASN A 504 -22.37 4.35 32.61
C ASN A 504 -23.68 5.06 32.25
N PHE A 505 -24.39 4.59 31.23
CA PHE A 505 -25.84 4.72 31.22
C PHE A 505 -26.39 3.88 32.38
N THR A 506 -26.49 4.48 33.57
CA THR A 506 -27.29 3.96 34.68
C THR A 506 -28.75 4.28 34.42
N LEU A 507 -29.44 3.38 33.71
CA LEU A 507 -30.86 3.16 33.95
C LEU A 507 -30.96 1.87 34.78
N SER A 508 -31.19 2.05 36.07
CA SER A 508 -31.41 0.99 37.06
C SER A 508 -32.71 0.25 36.77
N GLY A 509 -32.62 -1.01 36.35
CA GLY A 509 -33.78 -1.91 36.22
C GLY A 509 -33.36 -3.36 35.89
N PRO A 510 -34.16 -4.39 36.26
CA PRO A 510 -33.71 -5.78 36.38
C PRO A 510 -33.66 -6.58 35.06
N PHE A 511 -33.67 -5.94 33.89
CA PHE A 511 -33.64 -6.62 32.59
C PHE A 511 -32.34 -6.30 31.83
N SER A 512 -31.22 -6.85 32.32
CA SER A 512 -29.87 -6.59 31.79
C SER A 512 -29.46 -7.48 30.60
N LEU A 513 -30.39 -8.17 29.93
CA LEU A 513 -30.07 -9.16 28.88
C LEU A 513 -30.18 -8.64 27.43
N GLY A 514 -30.48 -7.36 27.19
CA GLY A 514 -30.68 -6.84 25.83
C GLY A 514 -30.32 -5.37 25.68
N ARG A 515 -29.22 -4.93 26.31
CA ARG A 515 -28.67 -3.58 26.07
C ARG A 515 -28.50 -3.40 24.55
N ASN A 516 -28.89 -2.24 24.04
CA ASN A 516 -28.89 -1.72 22.67
C ASN A 516 -29.45 -2.59 21.51
N LEU A 517 -29.66 -3.90 21.65
CA LEU A 517 -30.20 -4.76 20.59
C LEU A 517 -31.64 -4.37 20.21
N HIS A 518 -32.43 -3.92 21.20
CA HIS A 518 -33.79 -3.41 21.01
C HIS A 518 -33.85 -2.11 20.19
N GLN A 519 -32.71 -1.43 19.98
CA GLN A 519 -32.59 -0.23 19.16
C GLN A 519 -32.44 -0.59 17.65
N LEU A 520 -32.24 -1.87 17.31
CA LEU A 520 -32.16 -2.34 15.93
C LEU A 520 -33.54 -2.73 15.38
N GLY A 521 -33.95 -2.08 14.30
CA GLY A 521 -35.15 -2.43 13.54
C GLY A 521 -34.89 -3.49 12.45
N LYS A 522 -35.92 -3.78 11.63
CA LYS A 522 -35.85 -4.72 10.49
C LYS A 522 -34.72 -4.44 9.50
N LEU A 523 -34.25 -3.19 9.44
CA LEU A 523 -33.08 -2.78 8.67
C LEU A 523 -32.01 -2.26 9.65
N PRO A 524 -31.13 -3.14 10.15
CA PRO A 524 -30.13 -2.78 11.16
C PRO A 524 -29.23 -1.62 10.72
N HIS A 525 -28.83 -1.61 9.45
CA HIS A 525 -28.01 -0.54 8.86
C HIS A 525 -28.61 0.86 9.04
N ARG A 526 -29.92 1.02 8.84
CA ARG A 526 -30.61 2.31 9.05
C ARG A 526 -30.72 2.68 10.52
N SER A 527 -30.84 1.67 11.39
CA SER A 527 -30.96 1.88 12.82
C SER A 527 -29.63 2.33 13.42
N LEU A 528 -28.53 1.68 13.00
CA LEU A 528 -27.17 2.07 13.33
C LEU A 528 -26.81 3.46 12.80
N GLN A 529 -27.20 3.80 11.56
CA GLN A 529 -27.00 5.14 11.00
C GLN A 529 -27.71 6.22 11.83
N LYS A 530 -28.96 5.96 12.28
CA LYS A 530 -29.68 6.88 13.16
C LYS A 530 -28.97 7.07 14.50
N LEU A 531 -28.49 5.99 15.10
CA LEU A 531 -27.71 6.04 16.34
C LEU A 531 -26.42 6.85 16.13
N SER A 532 -25.73 6.70 15.00
CA SER A 532 -24.57 7.51 14.64
C SER A 532 -24.90 9.00 14.55
N HIS A 533 -26.02 9.37 13.92
CA HIS A 533 -26.45 10.77 13.85
C HIS A 533 -26.81 11.38 15.21
N GLU A 534 -27.30 10.56 16.14
CA GLU A 534 -27.75 11.02 17.46
C GLU A 534 -26.61 11.08 18.49
N TYR A 535 -25.70 10.10 18.48
CA TYR A 535 -24.67 9.93 19.52
C TYR A 535 -23.23 10.15 19.01
N GLY A 536 -23.05 10.38 17.70
CA GLY A 536 -21.77 10.66 17.06
C GLY A 536 -21.23 9.50 16.21
N ASP A 537 -20.18 9.76 15.44
CA ASP A 537 -19.69 8.84 14.41
C ASP A 537 -18.80 7.68 14.93
N PHE A 538 -18.65 7.57 16.25
CA PHE A 538 -17.88 6.54 16.93
C PHE A 538 -18.57 6.14 18.25
N ILE A 539 -19.25 4.99 18.25
CA ILE A 539 -20.11 4.57 19.36
C ILE A 539 -19.79 3.15 19.76
N PHE A 540 -19.61 2.92 21.07
CA PHE A 540 -19.55 1.58 21.61
C PHE A 540 -20.95 1.12 22.05
N LEU A 541 -21.47 0.12 21.35
CA LEU A 541 -22.74 -0.53 21.63
C LEU A 541 -22.49 -1.90 22.28
N GLN A 542 -23.50 -2.43 22.95
CA GLN A 542 -23.53 -3.81 23.37
C GLN A 542 -24.68 -4.45 22.61
N LEU A 543 -24.46 -5.31 21.62
CA LEU A 543 -25.53 -5.99 20.90
C LEU A 543 -25.73 -7.38 21.49
N GLY A 544 -26.67 -7.47 22.44
CA GLY A 544 -26.86 -8.68 23.24
C GLY A 544 -25.67 -8.95 24.16
N SER A 545 -25.06 -10.13 24.06
CA SER A 545 -23.84 -10.47 24.81
C SER A 545 -22.56 -10.03 24.11
N ILE A 546 -22.66 -9.44 22.92
CA ILE A 546 -21.48 -9.08 22.14
C ILE A 546 -21.21 -7.57 22.21
N PRO A 547 -20.06 -7.13 22.76
CA PRO A 547 -19.64 -5.72 22.68
C PRO A 547 -19.47 -5.36 21.22
N THR A 548 -19.88 -4.20 20.72
CA THR A 548 -19.89 -3.83 19.29
C THR A 548 -19.44 -2.40 19.11
N LEU A 549 -18.42 -2.16 18.29
CA LEU A 549 -17.97 -0.80 17.97
C LEU A 549 -18.60 -0.35 16.64
N LEU A 550 -19.40 0.70 16.67
CA LEU A 550 -19.97 1.34 15.48
C LEU A 550 -19.08 2.49 15.04
N VAL A 551 -18.59 2.41 13.81
CA VAL A 551 -17.74 3.42 13.19
C VAL A 551 -18.45 3.93 11.95
N SER A 552 -18.76 5.22 11.92
CA SER A 552 -19.44 5.90 10.81
C SER A 552 -18.65 7.09 10.27
N SER A 553 -17.44 7.31 10.79
CA SER A 553 -16.48 8.29 10.29
C SER A 553 -15.47 7.64 9.36
N ALA A 554 -15.29 8.23 8.17
CA ALA A 554 -14.27 7.81 7.22
C ALA A 554 -12.85 7.95 7.77
N ASP A 555 -12.59 8.97 8.60
CA ASP A 555 -11.29 9.20 9.21
C ASP A 555 -10.96 8.11 10.23
N VAL A 556 -11.93 7.73 11.06
CA VAL A 556 -11.76 6.65 12.05
C VAL A 556 -11.69 5.28 11.37
N ALA A 557 -12.48 5.05 10.32
CA ALA A 557 -12.37 3.84 9.52
C ALA A 557 -11.00 3.73 8.85
N LYS A 558 -10.47 4.83 8.31
CA LYS A 558 -9.12 4.87 7.73
C LYS A 558 -8.05 4.54 8.77
N GLU A 559 -8.15 5.07 9.98
CA GLU A 559 -7.22 4.76 11.07
C GLU A 559 -7.29 3.27 11.44
N ILE A 560 -8.51 2.73 11.59
CA ILE A 560 -8.76 1.31 11.88
C ILE A 560 -8.17 0.39 10.81
N PHE A 561 -8.34 0.72 9.53
CA PHE A 561 -7.87 -0.11 8.42
C PHE A 561 -6.40 0.12 8.02
N ARG A 562 -5.72 1.13 8.58
CA ARG A 562 -4.30 1.42 8.28
C ARG A 562 -3.37 1.19 9.46
N VAL A 563 -3.75 1.67 10.64
CA VAL A 563 -2.91 1.65 11.85
C VAL A 563 -3.23 0.46 12.73
N HIS A 564 -4.49 0.02 12.74
CA HIS A 564 -4.98 -1.07 13.57
C HIS A 564 -5.53 -2.25 12.74
N ASP A 565 -5.10 -2.41 11.50
CA ASP A 565 -5.68 -3.36 10.54
C ASP A 565 -5.67 -4.81 11.04
N VAL A 566 -4.59 -5.25 11.69
CA VAL A 566 -4.47 -6.59 12.31
C VAL A 566 -5.49 -6.78 13.44
N ALA A 567 -5.75 -5.73 14.21
CA ALA A 567 -6.71 -5.72 15.31
C ALA A 567 -8.16 -5.96 14.82
N PHE A 568 -8.47 -5.50 13.60
CA PHE A 568 -9.78 -5.64 12.97
C PHE A 568 -9.81 -6.66 11.81
N ALA A 569 -8.72 -7.41 11.61
CA ALA A 569 -8.61 -8.43 10.57
C ALA A 569 -9.41 -9.71 10.90
N GLY A 570 -9.70 -9.95 12.18
CA GLY A 570 -10.52 -11.07 12.64
C GLY A 570 -11.95 -11.02 12.10
N ARG A 571 -12.56 -12.20 11.89
CA ARG A 571 -13.96 -12.34 11.53
C ARG A 571 -14.66 -13.21 12.58
N PRO A 572 -15.78 -12.75 13.17
CA PRO A 572 -16.52 -13.59 14.10
C PRO A 572 -17.12 -14.79 13.33
N PRO A 573 -17.05 -16.01 13.89
CA PRO A 573 -17.64 -17.18 13.27
C PRO A 573 -19.16 -17.12 13.42
N LEU A 574 -19.83 -16.47 12.47
CA LEU A 574 -21.30 -16.41 12.43
C LEU A 574 -21.87 -17.83 12.35
N TYR A 575 -22.99 -18.07 13.02
CA TYR A 575 -23.56 -19.39 13.22
C TYR A 575 -23.85 -20.11 11.90
N ALA A 576 -24.55 -19.45 10.97
CA ALA A 576 -24.86 -19.99 9.65
C ALA A 576 -23.61 -20.11 8.77
N ALA A 577 -22.74 -19.08 8.79
CA ALA A 577 -21.51 -19.07 8.02
C ALA A 577 -20.60 -20.23 8.40
N LYS A 578 -20.43 -20.53 9.69
CA LYS A 578 -19.61 -21.64 10.17
C LYS A 578 -20.01 -22.97 9.54
N ARG A 579 -21.31 -23.23 9.36
CA ARG A 579 -21.77 -24.45 8.69
C ARG A 579 -21.59 -24.38 7.18
N LEU A 580 -22.09 -23.32 6.54
CA LEU A 580 -22.14 -23.18 5.08
C LEU A 580 -20.77 -22.92 4.42
N SER A 581 -19.77 -22.48 5.20
CA SER A 581 -18.40 -22.23 4.73
C SER A 581 -17.39 -23.27 5.20
N TYR A 582 -17.84 -24.50 5.48
CA TYR A 582 -16.95 -25.60 5.87
C TYR A 582 -16.09 -25.26 7.10
N ASN A 583 -16.72 -24.81 8.18
CA ASN A 583 -16.06 -24.35 9.39
C ASN A 583 -15.17 -23.12 9.18
N CYS A 584 -15.65 -22.15 8.38
CA CYS A 584 -14.93 -20.94 8.02
C CYS A 584 -13.63 -21.22 7.26
N CYS A 585 -13.59 -22.28 6.45
CA CYS A 585 -12.51 -22.59 5.53
C CYS A 585 -12.65 -21.80 4.21
N ASN A 586 -13.27 -20.62 4.23
CA ASN A 586 -13.40 -19.76 3.07
C ASN A 586 -12.76 -18.39 3.37
N VAL A 587 -12.29 -17.66 2.37
CA VAL A 587 -11.55 -16.40 2.61
C VAL A 587 -12.42 -15.30 3.23
N SER A 588 -13.74 -15.35 3.02
CA SER A 588 -14.68 -14.35 3.53
C SER A 588 -14.91 -14.44 5.04
N PHE A 589 -14.93 -15.65 5.61
CA PHE A 589 -15.21 -15.91 7.04
C PHE A 589 -14.05 -16.57 7.79
N ALA A 590 -12.98 -16.99 7.10
CA ALA A 590 -11.81 -17.56 7.76
C ALA A 590 -11.18 -16.56 8.74
N PRO A 591 -10.79 -17.02 9.93
CA PRO A 591 -10.01 -16.20 10.83
C PRO A 591 -8.68 -15.84 10.17
N TYR A 592 -8.23 -14.60 10.38
CA TYR A 592 -6.93 -14.17 9.92
C TYR A 592 -5.83 -15.07 10.50
N GLY A 593 -4.94 -15.57 9.64
CA GLY A 593 -3.90 -16.51 10.00
C GLY A 593 -3.20 -17.07 8.77
N ASN A 594 -2.34 -18.08 8.97
CA ASN A 594 -1.54 -18.67 7.87
C ASN A 594 -2.43 -19.21 6.75
N TYR A 595 -3.50 -19.94 7.11
CA TYR A 595 -4.48 -20.44 6.14
C TYR A 595 -5.11 -19.33 5.30
N TRP A 596 -5.61 -18.27 5.94
CA TRP A 596 -6.25 -17.16 5.24
C TRP A 596 -5.30 -16.45 4.27
N ARG A 597 -4.04 -16.25 4.67
CA ARG A 597 -3.01 -15.63 3.81
C ARG A 597 -2.73 -16.48 2.57
N GLU A 598 -2.59 -17.79 2.76
CA GLU A 598 -2.32 -18.69 1.63
C GLU A 598 -3.54 -18.82 0.71
N ALA A 599 -4.74 -18.98 1.28
CA ALA A 599 -5.97 -19.01 0.51
C ALA A 599 -6.20 -17.70 -0.29
N ARG A 600 -5.88 -16.53 0.30
CA ARG A 600 -5.92 -15.23 -0.40
C ARG A 600 -4.90 -15.15 -1.54
N LYS A 601 -3.68 -15.66 -1.33
CA LYS A 601 -2.63 -15.71 -2.35
C LYS A 601 -3.05 -16.61 -3.52
N ILE A 602 -3.60 -17.79 -3.25
CA ILE A 602 -4.16 -18.70 -4.27
C ILE A 602 -5.25 -18.01 -5.07
N LEU A 603 -6.21 -17.36 -4.41
CA LEU A 603 -7.26 -16.59 -5.10
C LEU A 603 -6.66 -15.49 -5.99
N ALA A 604 -5.76 -14.66 -5.46
CA ALA A 604 -5.23 -13.51 -6.18
C ALA A 604 -4.33 -13.88 -7.38
N LEU A 605 -3.53 -14.95 -7.25
CA LEU A 605 -2.53 -15.32 -8.25
C LEU A 605 -3.06 -16.34 -9.26
N GLU A 606 -3.79 -17.36 -8.81
CA GLU A 606 -4.14 -18.52 -9.64
C GLU A 606 -5.58 -18.45 -10.18
N LEU A 607 -6.53 -17.99 -9.37
CA LEU A 607 -7.96 -18.02 -9.70
C LEU A 607 -8.51 -16.70 -10.26
N LEU A 608 -8.05 -15.56 -9.72
CA LEU A 608 -8.61 -14.22 -9.98
C LEU A 608 -7.58 -13.24 -10.58
N SER A 609 -6.44 -13.74 -11.05
CA SER A 609 -5.45 -12.87 -11.72
C SER A 609 -6.00 -12.32 -13.03
N ALA A 610 -5.52 -11.14 -13.46
CA ALA A 610 -5.98 -10.51 -14.70
C ALA A 610 -5.87 -11.44 -15.91
N LYS A 611 -4.77 -12.22 -15.98
CA LYS A 611 -4.56 -13.24 -17.02
C LYS A 611 -5.62 -14.34 -16.98
N ARG A 612 -5.98 -14.84 -15.79
CA ARG A 612 -7.00 -15.88 -15.61
C ARG A 612 -8.41 -15.37 -15.93
N VAL A 613 -8.74 -14.13 -15.55
CA VAL A 613 -10.02 -13.52 -15.91
C VAL A 613 -10.12 -13.31 -17.43
N GLU A 614 -9.01 -12.99 -18.09
CA GLU A 614 -8.94 -12.84 -19.55
C GLU A 614 -9.10 -14.17 -20.27
N SER A 615 -8.53 -15.28 -19.77
CA SER A 615 -8.67 -16.60 -20.42
C SER A 615 -10.12 -17.09 -20.53
N PHE A 616 -11.02 -16.59 -19.67
CA PHE A 616 -12.45 -16.90 -19.72
C PHE A 616 -13.27 -15.92 -20.59
N SER A 617 -12.64 -15.15 -21.48
CA SER A 617 -13.36 -14.21 -22.36
C SER A 617 -14.36 -14.89 -23.28
N SER A 618 -13.99 -16.05 -23.84
CA SER A 618 -14.85 -16.85 -24.72
C SER A 618 -16.17 -17.25 -24.04
N ILE A 619 -16.11 -17.68 -22.77
CA ILE A 619 -17.29 -18.03 -21.98
C ILE A 619 -18.24 -16.82 -21.84
N ARG A 620 -17.70 -15.63 -21.58
CA ARG A 620 -18.53 -14.41 -21.48
C ARG A 620 -19.15 -14.04 -22.82
N ASP A 621 -18.38 -14.11 -23.90
CA ASP A 621 -18.87 -13.78 -25.25
C ASP A 621 -19.99 -14.74 -25.67
N GLU A 622 -19.87 -16.03 -25.36
CA GLU A 622 -20.90 -17.03 -25.61
C GLU A 622 -22.18 -16.80 -24.79
N GLU A 623 -22.07 -16.57 -23.48
CA GLU A 623 -23.25 -16.35 -22.64
C GLU A 623 -23.96 -15.02 -22.96
N VAL A 624 -23.20 -13.97 -23.29
CA VAL A 624 -23.77 -12.69 -23.77
C VAL A 624 -24.48 -12.91 -25.12
N SER A 625 -23.91 -13.72 -26.01
CA SER A 625 -24.56 -14.06 -27.28
C SER A 625 -25.88 -14.80 -27.07
N ARG A 626 -25.94 -15.75 -26.13
CA ARG A 626 -27.18 -16.45 -25.75
C ARG A 626 -28.22 -15.47 -25.19
N LEU A 627 -27.82 -14.55 -24.33
CA LEU A 627 -28.70 -13.52 -23.80
C LEU A 627 -29.28 -12.63 -24.92
N ILE A 628 -28.44 -12.17 -25.84
CA ILE A 628 -28.89 -11.36 -26.98
C ILE A 628 -29.89 -12.13 -27.85
N GLN A 629 -29.66 -13.42 -28.06
CA GLN A 629 -30.58 -14.29 -28.79
C GLN A 629 -31.92 -14.45 -28.07
N GLU A 630 -31.92 -14.63 -26.74
CA GLU A 630 -33.14 -14.75 -25.94
C GLU A 630 -33.97 -13.46 -25.94
N ILE A 631 -33.30 -12.30 -25.86
CA ILE A 631 -33.93 -10.99 -26.02
C ILE A 631 -34.50 -10.85 -27.44
N GLY A 632 -33.73 -11.25 -28.47
CA GLY A 632 -34.14 -11.20 -29.87
C GLY A 632 -35.33 -12.10 -30.20
N ASN A 633 -35.48 -13.23 -29.51
CA ASN A 633 -36.61 -14.13 -29.68
C ASN A 633 -37.88 -13.66 -28.95
N SER A 634 -37.75 -12.70 -28.02
CA SER A 634 -38.82 -12.23 -27.14
C SER A 634 -39.46 -10.90 -27.60
N LEU A 635 -39.33 -10.55 -28.89
CA LEU A 635 -39.73 -9.25 -29.47
C LEU A 635 -41.20 -8.83 -29.28
N ASN A 636 -42.08 -9.74 -28.81
CA ASN A 636 -43.51 -9.48 -28.59
C ASN A 636 -43.98 -9.69 -27.14
N SER A 637 -43.08 -9.87 -26.16
CA SER A 637 -43.44 -10.07 -24.74
C SER A 637 -42.66 -9.13 -23.81
N SER A 638 -43.18 -8.91 -22.60
CA SER A 638 -42.46 -8.15 -21.57
C SER A 638 -41.29 -8.98 -21.03
N ILE A 639 -40.08 -8.43 -21.08
CA ILE A 639 -38.85 -9.12 -20.67
C ILE A 639 -38.41 -8.67 -19.28
N ASN A 640 -38.13 -9.62 -18.38
CA ASN A 640 -37.55 -9.33 -17.07
C ASN A 640 -36.01 -9.31 -17.16
N ILE A 641 -35.46 -8.12 -17.40
CA ILE A 641 -34.01 -7.90 -17.52
C ILE A 641 -33.25 -8.31 -16.25
N SER A 642 -33.87 -8.16 -15.06
CA SER A 642 -33.21 -8.54 -13.80
C SER A 642 -33.02 -10.05 -13.69
N ALA A 643 -34.03 -10.83 -14.12
CA ALA A 643 -33.93 -12.29 -14.19
C ALA A 643 -32.88 -12.73 -15.22
N LEU A 644 -32.89 -12.12 -16.42
CA LEU A 644 -31.92 -12.43 -17.47
C LEU A 644 -30.48 -12.08 -17.09
N ALA A 645 -30.25 -10.94 -16.44
CA ALA A 645 -28.92 -10.54 -15.95
C ALA A 645 -28.42 -11.51 -14.86
N LEU A 646 -29.32 -11.98 -14.00
CA LEU A 646 -29.00 -12.99 -12.98
C LEU A 646 -28.64 -14.33 -13.63
N THR A 647 -29.39 -14.77 -14.64
CA THR A 647 -29.09 -15.99 -15.41
C THR A 647 -27.74 -15.90 -16.11
N LEU A 648 -27.46 -14.78 -16.81
CA LEU A 648 -26.16 -14.53 -17.44
C LEU A 648 -25.01 -14.64 -16.42
N SER A 649 -25.15 -13.94 -15.29
CA SER A 649 -24.12 -13.94 -14.24
C SER A 649 -23.89 -15.35 -13.69
N ASN A 650 -24.97 -16.10 -13.46
CA ASN A 650 -24.88 -17.48 -12.97
C ASN A 650 -24.21 -18.41 -13.97
N ASN A 651 -24.56 -18.32 -15.25
CA ASN A 651 -23.96 -19.16 -16.27
C ASN A 651 -22.47 -18.89 -16.44
N VAL A 652 -22.07 -17.62 -16.48
CA VAL A 652 -20.65 -17.26 -16.56
C VAL A 652 -19.91 -17.82 -15.34
N VAL A 653 -20.43 -17.61 -14.14
CA VAL A 653 -19.80 -18.08 -12.90
C VAL A 653 -19.73 -19.60 -12.85
N CYS A 654 -20.80 -20.32 -13.18
CA CYS A 654 -20.80 -21.79 -13.18
C CYS A 654 -19.83 -22.35 -14.23
N ARG A 655 -19.79 -21.78 -15.43
CA ARG A 655 -18.88 -22.24 -16.49
C ARG A 655 -17.42 -21.97 -16.16
N VAL A 656 -17.12 -20.82 -15.56
CA VAL A 656 -15.77 -20.47 -15.08
C VAL A 656 -15.36 -21.36 -13.91
N ALA A 657 -16.26 -21.54 -12.93
CA ALA A 657 -15.94 -22.25 -11.70
C ALA A 657 -15.91 -23.77 -11.87
N PHE A 658 -16.77 -24.35 -12.72
CA PHE A 658 -17.02 -25.79 -12.81
C PHE A 658 -16.96 -26.38 -14.23
N GLY A 659 -16.62 -25.57 -15.24
CA GLY A 659 -16.54 -26.02 -16.64
C GLY A 659 -17.89 -26.34 -17.31
N LYS A 660 -19.03 -26.18 -16.62
CA LYS A 660 -20.39 -26.50 -17.13
C LYS A 660 -21.39 -25.36 -16.87
N GLY A 661 -22.38 -25.17 -17.75
CA GLY A 661 -23.45 -24.17 -17.58
C GLY A 661 -24.44 -24.53 -16.47
N SER A 662 -25.25 -23.58 -15.98
CA SER A 662 -26.22 -23.88 -14.91
C SER A 662 -27.36 -24.80 -15.35
N ASP A 663 -27.57 -24.92 -16.66
CA ASP A 663 -28.61 -25.77 -17.29
C ASP A 663 -28.07 -27.12 -17.78
N ASP A 664 -26.75 -27.33 -17.81
CA ASP A 664 -26.10 -28.58 -18.26
C ASP A 664 -26.05 -29.67 -17.16
N GLU A 665 -26.96 -29.60 -16.17
CA GLU A 665 -27.15 -30.60 -15.13
C GLU A 665 -27.81 -31.87 -15.69
N SER A 666 -27.07 -32.62 -16.50
CA SER A 666 -27.32 -34.06 -16.64
C SER A 666 -26.95 -34.76 -15.32
N GLY A 667 -27.94 -34.86 -14.44
CA GLY A 667 -27.92 -35.79 -13.31
C GLY A 667 -28.41 -35.20 -12.00
N TYR A 668 -29.67 -34.73 -11.98
CA TYR A 668 -30.52 -34.72 -10.79
C TYR A 668 -31.94 -35.19 -11.16
N ASP A 669 -32.03 -36.37 -11.80
CA ASP A 669 -33.26 -37.15 -11.81
C ASP A 669 -33.47 -37.73 -10.40
N ASN A 670 -34.09 -36.94 -9.51
CA ASN A 670 -34.83 -37.37 -8.31
C ASN A 670 -35.24 -36.16 -7.41
N GLY A 671 -35.91 -35.15 -7.98
CA GLY A 671 -36.62 -34.13 -7.17
C GLY A 671 -35.78 -33.21 -6.26
N GLY A 672 -34.47 -33.06 -6.54
CA GLY A 672 -33.58 -32.10 -5.86
C GLY A 672 -33.72 -30.67 -6.38
N LYS A 673 -33.19 -29.70 -5.62
CA LYS A 673 -33.17 -28.27 -6.01
C LYS A 673 -32.11 -28.01 -7.08
N LYS A 674 -32.38 -27.07 -8.00
CA LYS A 674 -31.37 -26.60 -8.96
C LYS A 674 -30.25 -25.84 -8.24
N PHE A 675 -29.02 -25.86 -8.75
CA PHE A 675 -27.89 -25.21 -8.07
C PHE A 675 -28.12 -23.73 -7.73
N HIS A 676 -28.76 -22.96 -8.62
CA HIS A 676 -29.06 -21.55 -8.35
C HIS A 676 -30.04 -21.36 -7.18
N GLU A 677 -30.97 -22.30 -6.96
CA GLU A 677 -31.90 -22.30 -5.83
C GLU A 677 -31.18 -22.63 -4.54
N ILE A 678 -30.22 -23.58 -4.58
CA ILE A 678 -29.35 -23.89 -3.44
C ILE A 678 -28.57 -22.64 -3.02
N LEU A 679 -27.97 -21.93 -3.98
CA LEU A 679 -27.22 -20.69 -3.72
C LEU A 679 -28.10 -19.56 -3.19
N TYR A 680 -29.33 -19.42 -3.70
CA TYR A 680 -30.29 -18.43 -3.21
C TYR A 680 -30.63 -18.68 -1.74
N ASP A 681 -30.99 -19.93 -1.40
CA ASP A 681 -31.23 -20.36 -0.02
C ASP A 681 -29.99 -20.12 0.87
N THR A 682 -28.78 -20.39 0.37
CA THR A 682 -27.52 -20.14 1.10
C THR A 682 -27.37 -18.64 1.40
N GLN A 683 -27.65 -17.75 0.44
CA GLN A 683 -27.61 -16.30 0.65
C GLN A 683 -28.66 -15.84 1.66
N GLU A 684 -29.87 -16.40 1.58
CA GLU A 684 -30.95 -16.11 2.52
C GLU A 684 -30.55 -16.50 3.96
N LEU A 685 -30.03 -17.72 4.14
CA LEU A 685 -29.61 -18.24 5.45
C LEU A 685 -28.42 -17.49 6.05
N LEU A 686 -27.49 -16.99 5.21
CA LEU A 686 -26.37 -16.16 5.66
C LEU A 686 -26.81 -14.75 6.08
N GLY A 687 -27.88 -14.22 5.48
CA GLY A 687 -28.42 -12.90 5.78
C GLY A 687 -29.50 -12.87 6.87
N GLU A 688 -29.99 -14.03 7.31
CA GLU A 688 -31.07 -14.14 8.30
C GLU A 688 -30.58 -13.74 9.71
N PHE A 689 -31.44 -13.03 10.46
CA PHE A 689 -31.15 -12.70 11.85
C PHE A 689 -31.11 -13.98 12.70
N ASN A 690 -29.99 -14.20 13.40
CA ASN A 690 -29.81 -15.35 14.27
C ASN A 690 -29.47 -14.93 15.71
N ILE A 691 -30.27 -15.41 16.67
CA ILE A 691 -30.09 -15.10 18.08
C ILE A 691 -28.76 -15.65 18.64
N ALA A 692 -28.24 -16.73 18.07
CA ALA A 692 -26.97 -17.33 18.49
C ALA A 692 -25.77 -16.41 18.23
N ASP A 693 -25.85 -15.52 17.23
CA ASP A 693 -24.77 -14.59 16.91
C ASP A 693 -24.66 -13.45 17.94
N TYR A 694 -25.76 -13.13 18.64
CA TYR A 694 -25.81 -12.11 19.69
C TYR A 694 -25.79 -12.72 21.10
N PHE A 695 -26.28 -13.95 21.24
CA PHE A 695 -26.33 -14.72 22.49
C PHE A 695 -25.92 -16.17 22.25
N PRO A 696 -24.62 -16.48 22.20
CA PRO A 696 -24.13 -17.83 21.86
C PRO A 696 -24.68 -18.94 22.76
N LYS A 697 -24.94 -18.63 24.05
CA LYS A 697 -25.54 -19.58 25.02
C LYS A 697 -26.99 -19.96 24.68
N MET A 698 -27.65 -19.20 23.80
CA MET A 698 -29.03 -19.42 23.35
C MET A 698 -29.10 -20.09 21.97
N ALA A 699 -27.98 -20.62 21.45
CA ALA A 699 -27.94 -21.33 20.17
C ALA A 699 -28.94 -22.50 20.07
N TRP A 700 -29.32 -23.10 21.21
CA TRP A 700 -30.33 -24.16 21.26
C TRP A 700 -31.70 -23.74 20.70
N ILE A 701 -32.02 -22.44 20.64
CA ILE A 701 -33.26 -21.91 20.05
C ILE A 701 -33.34 -22.22 18.55
N ASN A 702 -32.20 -22.34 17.86
CA ASN A 702 -32.14 -22.62 16.43
C ASN A 702 -32.71 -24.01 16.08
N LYS A 703 -32.77 -24.93 17.06
CA LYS A 703 -33.47 -26.21 16.92
C LYS A 703 -34.99 -26.08 16.95
N PHE A 704 -35.51 -25.12 17.71
CA PHE A 704 -36.95 -24.93 17.90
C PHE A 704 -37.59 -24.03 16.84
N ASN A 705 -36.83 -23.07 16.30
CA ASN A 705 -37.31 -22.21 15.21
C ASN A 705 -37.11 -22.83 13.81
N GLY A 706 -36.53 -24.03 13.72
CA GLY A 706 -36.28 -24.76 12.47
C GLY A 706 -35.08 -24.28 11.65
N LEU A 707 -34.30 -23.32 12.16
CA LEU A 707 -33.12 -22.80 11.46
C LEU A 707 -32.03 -23.87 11.29
N ASP A 708 -31.76 -24.69 12.32
CA ASP A 708 -30.78 -25.77 12.24
C ASP A 708 -31.14 -26.79 11.15
N GLU A 709 -32.42 -27.12 11.01
CA GLU A 709 -32.89 -28.06 9.98
C GLU A 709 -32.76 -27.48 8.57
N ARG A 710 -33.14 -26.20 8.39
CA ARG A 710 -32.99 -25.48 7.11
C ARG A 710 -31.51 -25.36 6.72
N LEU A 711 -30.65 -25.00 7.66
CA LEU A 711 -29.21 -24.88 7.48
C LEU A 711 -28.57 -26.21 7.08
N GLU A 712 -28.92 -27.29 7.79
CA GLU A 712 -28.38 -28.62 7.52
C GLU A 712 -28.92 -29.21 6.20
N LYS A 713 -30.16 -28.91 5.83
CA LYS A 713 -30.71 -29.27 4.54
C LYS A 713 -29.96 -28.56 3.41
N ASN A 714 -29.80 -27.23 3.48
CA ASN A 714 -29.09 -26.46 2.46
C ASN A 714 -27.61 -26.88 2.36
N PHE A 715 -26.93 -27.06 3.50
CA PHE A 715 -25.55 -27.55 3.53
C PHE A 715 -25.41 -28.91 2.82
N ARG A 716 -26.31 -29.87 3.08
CA ARG A 716 -26.25 -31.19 2.42
C ARG A 716 -26.44 -31.12 0.91
N GLU A 717 -27.37 -30.29 0.43
CA GLU A 717 -27.58 -30.11 -1.01
C GLU A 717 -26.36 -29.45 -1.67
N LEU A 718 -25.78 -28.43 -1.03
CA LEU A 718 -24.59 -27.74 -1.50
C LEU A 718 -23.36 -28.66 -1.50
N ASP A 719 -23.17 -29.42 -0.42
CA ASP A 719 -22.03 -30.32 -0.25
C ASP A 719 -22.05 -31.45 -1.28
N LYS A 720 -23.22 -32.07 -1.47
CA LYS A 720 -23.43 -33.10 -2.49
C LYS A 720 -23.20 -32.57 -3.90
N TYR A 721 -23.54 -31.31 -4.17
CA TYR A 721 -23.24 -30.68 -5.46
C TYR A 721 -21.73 -30.53 -5.66
N TYR A 722 -21.02 -29.97 -4.68
CA TYR A 722 -19.57 -29.82 -4.79
C TYR A 722 -18.82 -31.16 -4.87
N ASP A 723 -19.27 -32.18 -4.14
CA ASP A 723 -18.71 -33.54 -4.25
C ASP A 723 -18.82 -34.07 -5.67
N LYS A 724 -20.02 -34.00 -6.27
CA LYS A 724 -20.22 -34.42 -7.66
C LYS A 724 -19.34 -33.65 -8.64
N VAL A 725 -19.22 -32.33 -8.45
CA VAL A 725 -18.34 -31.51 -9.29
C VAL A 725 -16.89 -31.97 -9.15
N ILE A 726 -16.39 -32.16 -7.93
CA ILE A 726 -15.02 -32.61 -7.69
C ILE A 726 -14.79 -34.00 -8.29
N GLU A 727 -15.72 -34.95 -8.08
CA GLU A 727 -15.67 -36.30 -8.65
C GLU A 727 -15.62 -36.27 -10.18
N ASP A 728 -16.51 -35.53 -10.84
CA ASP A 728 -16.53 -35.37 -12.30
C ASP A 728 -15.17 -34.86 -12.86
N HIS A 729 -14.50 -33.94 -12.16
CA HIS A 729 -13.20 -33.39 -12.55
C HIS A 729 -12.04 -34.35 -12.25
N VAL A 730 -12.14 -35.13 -11.18
CA VAL A 730 -11.16 -36.19 -10.87
C VAL A 730 -11.25 -37.32 -11.90
N ASP A 731 -12.45 -37.73 -12.32
CA ASP A 731 -12.67 -38.83 -13.27
C ASP A 731 -12.34 -38.44 -14.72
N SER A 732 -12.63 -37.19 -15.11
CA SER A 732 -12.36 -36.68 -16.47
C SER A 732 -10.87 -36.41 -16.75
N ARG A 733 -10.04 -36.25 -15.71
CA ARG A 733 -8.57 -36.05 -15.80
C ARG A 733 -7.77 -37.22 -16.37
N ASN A 734 -8.39 -38.35 -16.66
CA ASN A 734 -7.75 -39.40 -17.48
C ASN A 734 -7.47 -38.94 -18.93
N TRP A 735 -7.94 -37.75 -19.32
CA TRP A 735 -7.61 -37.05 -20.56
C TRP A 735 -6.89 -35.74 -20.24
N ILE A 736 -5.65 -35.56 -20.74
CA ILE A 736 -4.84 -34.35 -20.49
C ILE A 736 -5.50 -33.15 -21.18
N LYS A 737 -6.05 -32.20 -20.40
CA LYS A 737 -6.42 -30.85 -20.88
C LYS A 737 -5.18 -29.97 -20.94
N GLU A 738 -5.08 -29.09 -21.95
CA GLU A 738 -4.04 -28.06 -21.99
C GLU A 738 -4.29 -27.01 -20.90
N LYS A 739 -3.22 -26.34 -20.43
CA LYS A 739 -3.27 -25.39 -19.30
C LYS A 739 -4.21 -24.19 -19.52
N ASP A 740 -4.52 -23.90 -20.78
CA ASP A 740 -5.40 -22.80 -21.19
C ASP A 740 -6.89 -23.18 -21.17
N ASP A 741 -7.22 -24.46 -20.97
CA ASP A 741 -8.60 -24.99 -20.86
C ASP A 741 -8.99 -25.41 -19.41
N GLU A 742 -8.16 -25.07 -18.41
CA GLU A 742 -8.45 -25.35 -17.00
C GLU A 742 -9.54 -24.42 -16.43
N ASP A 743 -10.57 -24.99 -15.81
CA ASP A 743 -11.51 -24.27 -14.94
C ASP A 743 -10.97 -24.13 -13.50
N LEU A 744 -11.70 -23.43 -12.63
CA LEU A 744 -11.21 -23.16 -11.26
C LEU A 744 -11.09 -24.44 -10.41
N VAL A 745 -11.90 -25.48 -10.65
CA VAL A 745 -11.76 -26.77 -9.94
C VAL A 745 -10.47 -27.46 -10.36
N ASP A 746 -10.19 -27.47 -11.67
CA ASP A 746 -8.94 -28.03 -12.21
C ASP A 746 -7.70 -27.36 -11.58
N VAL A 747 -7.71 -26.04 -11.45
CA VAL A 747 -6.61 -25.30 -10.80
C VAL A 747 -6.47 -25.67 -9.32
N LEU A 748 -7.58 -25.71 -8.56
CA LEU A 748 -7.55 -26.03 -7.13
C LEU A 748 -7.09 -27.47 -6.86
N LEU A 749 -7.54 -28.44 -7.66
CA LEU A 749 -7.10 -29.83 -7.57
C LEU A 749 -5.63 -30.01 -7.98
N ARG A 750 -5.10 -29.14 -8.87
CA ARG A 750 -3.67 -29.11 -9.22
C ARG A 750 -2.84 -28.61 -8.03
N ILE A 751 -3.27 -27.51 -7.40
CA ILE A 751 -2.61 -26.93 -6.22
C ILE A 751 -2.64 -27.91 -5.04
N GLN A 752 -3.77 -28.60 -4.82
CA GLN A 752 -3.90 -29.60 -3.76
C GLN A 752 -2.84 -30.72 -3.84
N LYS A 753 -2.40 -31.08 -5.05
CA LYS A 753 -1.43 -32.16 -5.29
C LYS A 753 0.03 -31.68 -5.31
N ASP A 754 0.29 -30.38 -5.23
CA ASP A 754 1.64 -29.83 -5.25
C ASP A 754 2.32 -29.99 -3.88
N PRO A 755 3.44 -30.75 -3.79
CA PRO A 755 4.12 -31.00 -2.53
C PRO A 755 4.85 -29.76 -1.97
N ASN A 756 4.98 -28.68 -2.75
CA ASN A 756 5.66 -27.45 -2.34
C ASN A 756 4.72 -26.40 -1.71
N GLN A 757 3.46 -26.74 -1.44
CA GLN A 757 2.52 -25.83 -0.80
C GLN A 757 2.83 -25.67 0.69
N ASP A 758 2.83 -24.42 1.15
CA ASP A 758 3.04 -24.08 2.56
C ASP A 758 1.95 -24.68 3.48
N ILE A 759 0.74 -24.86 2.95
CA ILE A 759 -0.42 -25.46 3.65
C ILE A 759 -1.10 -26.49 2.74
N PRO A 760 -1.17 -27.78 3.12
CA PRO A 760 -1.88 -28.79 2.35
C PRO A 760 -3.38 -28.46 2.24
N LEU A 761 -3.89 -28.32 1.02
CA LEU A 761 -5.32 -28.13 0.79
C LEU A 761 -6.07 -29.45 1.01
N GLN A 762 -7.24 -29.35 1.65
CA GLN A 762 -8.18 -30.45 1.83
C GLN A 762 -9.42 -30.17 0.97
N ASP A 763 -10.25 -31.17 0.74
CA ASP A 763 -11.46 -31.00 -0.07
C ASP A 763 -12.38 -29.92 0.51
N SER A 764 -12.46 -29.83 1.84
CA SER A 764 -13.17 -28.74 2.53
C SER A 764 -12.62 -27.34 2.21
N HIS A 765 -11.31 -27.20 2.00
CA HIS A 765 -10.68 -25.94 1.56
C HIS A 765 -11.03 -25.63 0.10
N ILE A 766 -11.06 -26.64 -0.78
CA ILE A 766 -11.47 -26.47 -2.18
C ILE A 766 -12.93 -26.02 -2.25
N LYS A 767 -13.83 -26.74 -1.57
CA LYS A 767 -15.25 -26.40 -1.49
C LYS A 767 -15.47 -24.99 -0.93
N GLY A 768 -14.72 -24.63 0.11
CA GLY A 768 -14.72 -23.28 0.70
C GLY A 768 -14.27 -22.20 -0.30
N LEU A 769 -13.21 -22.42 -1.07
CA LEU A 769 -12.72 -21.47 -2.08
C LEU A 769 -13.67 -21.34 -3.27
N LEU A 770 -14.29 -22.44 -3.72
CA LEU A 770 -15.32 -22.42 -4.77
C LEU A 770 -16.54 -21.60 -4.34
N ALA A 771 -16.97 -21.72 -3.09
CA ALA A 771 -18.05 -20.90 -2.54
C ALA A 771 -17.73 -19.40 -2.62
N VAL A 772 -16.49 -18.98 -2.29
CA VAL A 772 -16.07 -17.56 -2.41
C VAL A 772 -16.14 -17.07 -3.84
N SER A 773 -15.58 -17.82 -4.79
CA SER A 773 -15.60 -17.43 -6.20
C SER A 773 -17.04 -17.19 -6.67
N ILE A 774 -17.97 -18.07 -6.32
CA ILE A 774 -19.36 -17.98 -6.78
C ILE A 774 -20.11 -16.78 -6.20
N PHE A 775 -19.86 -16.45 -4.93
CA PHE A 775 -20.49 -15.30 -4.29
C PHE A 775 -19.81 -13.97 -4.62
N ALA A 776 -18.49 -13.97 -4.86
CA ALA A 776 -17.72 -12.77 -5.21
C ALA A 776 -17.99 -12.28 -6.64
N PHE A 777 -18.28 -13.17 -7.59
CA PHE A 777 -18.58 -12.81 -8.99
C PHE A 777 -20.03 -12.36 -9.24
N ARG A 778 -20.91 -12.43 -8.22
CA ARG A 778 -22.31 -11.98 -8.29
C ARG A 778 -22.52 -10.52 -7.83
N VAL A 779 -21.46 -9.88 -7.32
CA VAL A 779 -21.41 -8.45 -6.92
C VAL A 779 -20.66 -7.69 -8.00
#